data_AF-A0A853PW90-F1
#
_entry.id   AF-A0A853PW90-F1
#
_cell.length_a   1.000
_cell.length_b   1.000
_cell.length_c   1.000
_cell.angle_alpha   90.00
_cell.angle_beta   90.00
_cell.angle_gamma   90.00
#
_symmetry.space_group_name_H-M   'P 1'
#
loop_
_entity.id
_entity.type
_entity.pdbx_description
1 polymer ?
#
loop_
_entity_poly.entity_id
_entity_poly.type
_entity_poly.pdbx_seq_one_letter_code
_entity_poly.pdbx_strand_id
1 'polypeptide(L)'
;MYFNDDEIRRIKDAATGHLLDVAQDFHELKRSGVNYNCDCPRCKAAKKLSISPAKQIFKCFGCNELKGGDSVSFLMSAEGMTFNDALEYLAKKFNVILDQRPAIKKQPAKKMKKGSKAAKGIDVDSYCARMLAESGLTFEDVTAKVYKTGDTQSIFEQRTFRPGTIDERGMLTTKGDDVIIEYYDLEGMPVVFTRKDNKRRDVGTPQEYYRIRWQFPDAHLDKEGKPYKYKSPRGSGTPIYIPERIRSLYKSKTKIPRLYIQEGEKKAEKACKHGIPSIAVSGIQNLGLYGALPEDLVKIISTCEVQEVAFIFDSDWDDISSNIRINDQVEKRPRCFFYAAKNFKEYMRSLKNRNIFVEIFVGHINKNEAGDKGLDDLLANSLRGKEEELAADIEFACNEKKGLGKYIEMFKVTTWTDHKLQELWGLHSHEVFAERHADLLRNLPEFLFGRYRWKFDEHGKVILAQPFDDDEKFWREVTKYDRSQNERIEYEFCYVNSQNFLQNRGFGRLRRIDKSYQFIHLEPPVVRAIDASDARDYLFQFAKHNCKTEVNEMLIKGVSQYVGPDKLSLLEFIQPNFVKPNRESQYFYFDKNCWLVTRDSVSELGYENITHHIWEEQRKMTPAKYLGKPLVTFSRQDNTFIYELSEAGKKSHYLQFLINTSNFTWRKSAEEIEPEEENENRIHLLSKLCAIGYMVMEAKDNNVARAVIGMDGKQSEVGESNGRSGKSLVGELMRNIIPTAYIPGKRSDLFNDQFVWNDIQENTKLVFIDDVLQNFNFEFLFPNITGDWSVNYKGGRRITLPFARSPKMYIATNHAIRGSGSSYTDRQWLLAFSDFYNDTHKPVDDFGVLFFSEWDFEQWNLTWNLLANCVQLYLTYGVVQAPGERLEQRKLRQEMGETLISWADEYFSGEEHLNVRLPRKDLYDAFCQYDNQQRKFVSPTAFKKKFIMYCAWKGYVFNPHKYDSITGKPFQVDKDGKAVVDDKSGGVEYFTVGTGAQPIPEEDNSRLAQPTGKLVF
;
A
#
# COMPACT_ATOMS: atom_id res chain seq x y z
N MET A 1 -25.29 -1.08 15.22
CA MET A 1 -25.72 0.30 14.91
C MET A 1 -27.14 0.49 15.46
N TYR A 2 -27.41 1.56 16.20
CA TYR A 2 -28.69 1.78 16.89
C TYR A 2 -29.73 2.51 16.02
N PHE A 3 -29.32 3.15 14.92
CA PHE A 3 -30.16 3.78 13.89
C PHE A 3 -29.71 3.28 12.51
N ASN A 4 -30.64 3.08 11.57
CA ASN A 4 -30.32 2.79 10.17
C ASN A 4 -29.99 4.10 9.41
N ASP A 5 -29.37 4.00 8.23
CA ASP A 5 -28.90 5.17 7.49
C ASP A 5 -30.04 6.12 7.07
N ASP A 6 -31.24 5.58 6.83
CA ASP A 6 -32.44 6.37 6.50
C ASP A 6 -32.97 7.14 7.72
N GLU A 7 -33.03 6.51 8.90
CA GLU A 7 -33.37 7.14 10.17
C GLU A 7 -32.38 8.25 10.53
N ILE A 8 -31.07 8.00 10.36
CA ILE A 8 -30.02 9.00 10.61
C ILE A 8 -30.22 10.21 9.70
N ARG A 9 -30.52 9.98 8.41
CA ARG A 9 -30.80 11.04 7.45
C ARG A 9 -32.04 11.84 7.86
N ARG A 10 -33.17 11.17 8.15
CA ARG A 10 -34.42 11.82 8.60
C ARG A 10 -34.21 12.68 9.86
N ILE A 11 -33.43 12.19 10.82
CA ILE A 11 -33.11 12.92 12.06
C ILE A 11 -32.25 14.16 11.78
N LYS A 12 -31.21 14.02 10.95
CA LYS A 12 -30.33 15.14 10.60
C LYS A 12 -31.04 16.21 9.76
N ASP A 13 -31.87 15.78 8.81
CA ASP A 13 -32.67 16.68 7.98
C ASP A 13 -33.64 17.48 8.86
N ALA A 14 -34.32 16.84 9.82
CA ALA A 14 -35.20 17.53 10.77
C ALA A 14 -34.48 18.50 11.72
N ALA A 15 -33.22 18.22 12.06
CA ALA A 15 -32.41 19.08 12.93
C ALA A 15 -31.68 20.23 12.20
N THR A 16 -31.78 20.28 10.87
CA THR A 16 -31.11 21.30 10.05
C THR A 16 -31.75 22.66 10.27
N GLY A 17 -30.96 23.69 10.51
CA GLY A 17 -31.45 25.05 10.78
C GLY A 17 -31.77 25.35 12.25
N HIS A 18 -31.80 24.32 13.11
CA HIS A 18 -32.24 24.43 14.50
C HIS A 18 -31.09 24.37 15.53
N LEU A 19 -29.85 24.71 15.14
CA LEU A 19 -28.70 24.69 16.06
C LEU A 19 -28.91 25.58 17.29
N LEU A 20 -29.49 26.77 17.12
CA LEU A 20 -29.76 27.68 18.23
C LEU A 20 -30.76 27.05 19.20
N ASP A 21 -31.86 26.50 18.68
CA ASP A 21 -32.93 25.89 19.47
C ASP A 21 -32.42 24.68 20.26
N VAL A 22 -31.52 23.88 19.65
CA VAL A 22 -30.87 22.75 20.32
C VAL A 22 -29.94 23.23 21.44
N ALA A 23 -29.13 24.26 21.19
CA ALA A 23 -28.20 24.78 22.19
C ALA A 23 -28.89 25.45 23.40
N GLN A 24 -30.07 26.05 23.20
CA GLN A 24 -30.84 26.69 24.26
C GLN A 24 -31.37 25.72 25.33
N ASP A 25 -31.50 24.44 25.01
CA ASP A 25 -31.94 23.43 26.00
C ASP A 25 -30.87 23.13 27.05
N PHE A 26 -29.60 23.38 26.74
CA PHE A 26 -28.47 23.03 27.60
C PHE A 26 -27.80 24.26 28.22
N HIS A 27 -27.84 25.40 27.54
CA HIS A 27 -27.15 26.61 27.97
C HIS A 27 -28.01 27.86 27.84
N GLU A 28 -27.93 28.73 28.85
CA GLU A 28 -28.56 30.05 28.80
C GLU A 28 -27.77 30.97 27.86
N LEU A 29 -28.33 31.21 26.67
CA LEU A 29 -27.69 32.00 25.62
C LEU A 29 -28.13 33.47 25.68
N LYS A 30 -27.17 34.40 25.74
CA LYS A 30 -27.42 35.85 25.71
C LYS A 30 -27.14 36.41 24.32
N ARG A 31 -28.09 37.18 23.79
CA ARG A 31 -27.96 37.80 22.47
C ARG A 31 -26.87 38.88 22.48
N SER A 32 -25.98 38.82 21.50
CA SER A 32 -24.86 39.76 21.32
C SER A 32 -24.78 40.11 19.84
N GLY A 33 -25.52 41.15 19.43
CA GLY A 33 -25.72 41.52 18.03
C GLY A 33 -26.55 40.47 17.27
N VAL A 34 -25.98 39.94 16.19
CA VAL A 34 -26.59 38.90 15.34
C VAL A 34 -26.31 37.47 15.82
N ASN A 35 -25.40 37.31 16.78
CA ASN A 35 -25.01 36.01 17.34
C ASN A 35 -25.49 35.88 18.80
N TYR A 36 -25.37 34.66 19.33
CA TYR A 36 -25.71 34.31 20.70
C TYR A 36 -24.47 33.81 21.42
N ASN A 37 -24.24 34.27 22.65
CA ASN A 37 -23.06 33.93 23.42
C ASN A 37 -23.42 33.30 24.77
N CYS A 38 -22.64 32.30 25.21
CA CYS A 38 -22.67 31.76 26.56
C CYS A 38 -21.25 31.42 27.05
N ASP A 39 -21.18 31.00 28.30
CA ASP A 39 -19.95 30.48 28.90
C ASP A 39 -19.62 29.12 28.29
N CYS A 40 -18.34 28.88 27.99
CA CYS A 40 -17.93 27.64 27.35
C CYS A 40 -18.08 26.45 28.32
N PRO A 41 -18.80 25.37 27.98
CA PRO A 41 -18.97 24.22 28.87
C PRO A 41 -17.65 23.50 29.17
N ARG A 42 -16.68 23.56 28.24
CA ARG A 42 -15.38 22.86 28.32
C ARG A 42 -14.29 23.66 29.02
N CYS A 43 -13.97 24.86 28.55
CA CYS A 43 -12.90 25.69 29.15
C CYS A 43 -13.39 26.68 30.21
N LYS A 44 -14.70 26.72 30.50
CA LYS A 44 -15.34 27.62 31.47
C LYS A 44 -15.11 29.12 31.25
N ALA A 45 -14.59 29.51 30.07
CA ALA A 45 -14.35 30.90 29.72
C ALA A 45 -15.68 31.65 29.52
N ALA A 46 -15.84 32.78 30.21
CA ALA A 46 -17.09 33.53 30.24
C ALA A 46 -17.42 34.20 28.91
N LYS A 47 -18.64 34.00 28.40
CA LYS A 47 -19.20 34.55 27.14
C LYS A 47 -18.32 34.32 25.90
N LYS A 48 -17.53 33.25 25.85
CA LYS A 48 -16.62 32.94 24.74
C LYS A 48 -17.15 31.92 23.74
N LEU A 49 -18.20 31.16 24.07
CA LEU A 49 -18.89 30.29 23.11
C LEU A 49 -19.92 31.12 22.35
N SER A 50 -19.71 31.28 21.05
CA SER A 50 -20.61 32.03 20.16
C SER A 50 -21.30 31.09 19.18
N ILE A 51 -22.61 31.26 19.03
CA ILE A 51 -23.47 30.52 18.10
C ILE A 51 -24.05 31.51 17.11
N SER A 52 -23.88 31.22 15.83
CA SER A 52 -24.41 32.03 14.73
C SER A 52 -25.58 31.31 14.08
N PRO A 53 -26.84 31.75 14.31
CA PRO A 53 -28.02 31.10 13.74
C PRO A 53 -28.04 31.18 12.20
N ALA A 54 -27.60 32.30 11.64
CA ALA A 54 -27.56 32.50 10.19
C ALA A 54 -26.56 31.57 9.48
N LYS A 55 -25.46 31.23 10.15
CA LYS A 55 -24.40 30.38 9.59
C LYS A 55 -24.50 28.92 10.07
N GLN A 56 -25.38 28.61 11.01
CA GLN A 56 -25.50 27.30 11.66
C GLN A 56 -24.17 26.75 12.18
N ILE A 57 -23.32 27.63 12.73
CA ILE A 57 -22.03 27.26 13.33
C ILE A 57 -21.95 27.72 14.77
N PHE A 58 -21.19 26.98 15.57
CA PHE A 58 -20.76 27.40 16.90
C PHE A 58 -19.24 27.38 16.99
N LYS A 59 -18.67 28.30 17.76
CA LYS A 59 -17.24 28.35 18.04
C LYS A 59 -16.96 28.97 19.40
N CYS A 60 -16.09 28.33 20.18
CA CYS A 60 -15.49 28.92 21.37
C CYS A 60 -14.20 29.67 21.02
N PHE A 61 -14.21 30.99 21.24
CA PHE A 61 -13.04 31.86 21.05
C PHE A 61 -12.00 31.78 22.18
N GLY A 62 -12.26 30.97 23.21
CA GLY A 62 -11.33 30.73 24.32
C GLY A 62 -10.40 29.54 24.09
N CYS A 63 -10.95 28.36 23.77
CA CYS A 63 -10.15 27.14 23.59
C CYS A 63 -9.97 26.70 22.13
N ASN A 64 -10.72 27.25 21.16
CA ASN A 64 -10.75 26.80 19.76
C ASN A 64 -11.08 25.30 19.52
N GLU A 65 -11.20 24.48 20.57
CA GLU A 65 -11.55 23.06 20.53
C GLU A 65 -13.06 22.83 20.31
N LEU A 66 -13.91 23.71 20.84
CA LEU A 66 -15.35 23.71 20.56
C LEU A 66 -15.61 24.47 19.27
N LYS A 67 -15.77 23.74 18.15
CA LYS A 67 -16.23 24.28 16.87
C LYS A 67 -17.00 23.22 16.09
N GLY A 68 -18.07 23.60 15.40
CA GLY A 68 -18.88 22.69 14.59
C GLY A 68 -19.96 23.41 13.80
N GLY A 69 -20.57 22.70 12.85
CA GLY A 69 -21.49 23.26 11.86
C GLY A 69 -22.87 22.60 11.78
N ASP A 70 -23.25 21.80 12.77
CA ASP A 70 -24.59 21.23 12.89
C ASP A 70 -24.96 20.94 14.37
N SER A 71 -26.24 20.68 14.61
CA SER A 71 -26.80 20.38 15.93
C SER A 71 -26.23 19.09 16.54
N VAL A 72 -25.87 18.11 15.71
CA VAL A 72 -25.27 16.84 16.16
C VAL A 72 -23.86 17.08 16.72
N SER A 73 -23.04 17.82 15.98
CA SER A 73 -21.68 18.19 16.36
C SER A 73 -21.69 19.02 17.64
N PHE A 74 -22.71 19.87 17.84
CA PHE A 74 -22.89 20.61 19.08
C PHE A 74 -23.11 19.66 20.27
N LEU A 75 -24.10 18.76 20.20
CA LEU A 75 -24.38 17.80 21.27
C LEU A 75 -23.18 16.90 21.59
N MET A 76 -22.43 16.49 20.56
CA MET A 76 -21.24 15.66 20.76
C MET A 76 -20.07 16.45 21.37
N SER A 77 -19.81 17.67 20.89
CA SER A 77 -18.61 18.42 21.26
C SER A 77 -18.79 19.30 22.50
N ALA A 78 -20.01 19.80 22.73
CA ALA A 78 -20.36 20.66 23.86
C ALA A 78 -20.93 19.86 25.03
N GLU A 79 -21.87 18.94 24.77
CA GLU A 79 -22.54 18.14 25.82
C GLU A 79 -21.91 16.76 26.04
N GLY A 80 -20.93 16.36 25.22
CA GLY A 80 -20.22 15.08 25.36
C GLY A 80 -21.10 13.86 25.05
N MET A 81 -22.21 14.04 24.33
CA MET A 81 -23.10 12.94 23.95
C MET A 81 -22.43 12.02 22.92
N THR A 82 -22.71 10.72 23.00
CA THR A 82 -22.34 9.83 21.89
C THR A 82 -23.20 10.14 20.66
N PHE A 83 -22.74 9.75 19.47
CA PHE A 83 -23.48 10.00 18.23
C PHE A 83 -24.92 9.43 18.28
N ASN A 84 -25.12 8.25 18.88
CA ASN A 84 -26.46 7.66 19.02
C ASN A 84 -27.32 8.43 20.04
N ASP A 85 -26.76 8.86 21.16
CA ASP A 85 -27.50 9.63 22.17
C ASP A 85 -27.93 11.00 21.61
N ALA A 86 -27.06 11.63 20.82
CA ALA A 86 -27.36 12.88 20.12
C ALA A 86 -28.49 12.70 19.10
N LEU A 87 -28.47 11.61 18.31
CA LEU A 87 -29.54 11.29 17.38
C LEU A 87 -30.86 10.95 18.09
N GLU A 88 -30.82 10.23 19.20
CA GLU A 88 -32.01 9.90 19.98
C GLU A 88 -32.65 11.15 20.59
N TYR A 89 -31.83 12.06 21.11
CA TYR A 89 -32.30 13.35 21.61
C TYR A 89 -32.92 14.20 20.50
N LEU A 90 -32.28 14.29 19.33
CA LEU A 90 -32.82 15.04 18.19
C LEU A 90 -34.09 14.41 17.64
N ALA A 91 -34.17 13.08 17.55
CA ALA A 91 -35.37 12.36 17.13
C ALA A 91 -36.56 12.66 18.05
N LYS A 92 -36.33 12.68 19.37
CA LYS A 92 -37.34 13.05 20.37
C LYS A 92 -37.73 14.53 20.28
N LYS A 93 -36.75 15.43 20.13
CA LYS A 93 -36.98 16.88 20.09
C LYS A 93 -37.76 17.32 18.84
N PHE A 94 -37.45 16.73 17.70
CA PHE A 94 -38.11 17.05 16.42
C PHE A 94 -39.23 16.08 16.04
N ASN A 95 -39.65 15.19 16.95
CA ASN A 95 -40.72 14.20 16.75
C ASN A 95 -40.55 13.36 15.47
N VAL A 96 -39.33 12.93 15.17
CA VAL A 96 -39.04 12.06 14.03
C VAL A 96 -39.53 10.65 14.36
N ILE A 97 -40.53 10.18 13.60
CA ILE A 97 -41.10 8.84 13.79
C ILE A 97 -40.06 7.79 13.37
N LEU A 98 -39.65 6.97 14.35
CA LEU A 98 -38.73 5.85 14.15
C LEU A 98 -39.53 4.55 14.02
N ASP A 99 -39.05 3.63 13.18
CA ASP A 99 -39.73 2.35 12.96
C ASP A 99 -39.65 1.48 14.23
N GLN A 100 -40.77 0.88 14.64
CA GLN A 100 -40.82 0.07 15.87
C GLN A 100 -39.97 -1.19 15.73
N ARG A 101 -38.96 -1.32 16.58
CA ARG A 101 -38.13 -2.53 16.70
C ARG A 101 -38.60 -3.40 17.87
N PRO A 102 -38.45 -4.74 17.80
CA PRO A 102 -38.74 -5.61 18.92
C PRO A 102 -37.83 -5.24 20.11
N ALA A 103 -38.46 -4.94 21.26
CA ALA A 103 -37.77 -4.43 22.44
C ALA A 103 -36.82 -5.48 23.06
N ILE A 104 -35.51 -5.22 23.01
CA ILE A 104 -34.54 -5.93 23.85
C ILE A 104 -34.73 -5.41 25.28
N LYS A 105 -35.35 -6.21 26.15
CA LYS A 105 -35.47 -5.91 27.59
C LYS A 105 -34.08 -5.84 28.23
N LYS A 106 -33.59 -4.62 28.51
CA LYS A 106 -32.45 -4.42 29.42
C LYS A 106 -32.86 -4.88 30.81
N GLN A 107 -32.30 -5.99 31.30
CA GLN A 107 -32.41 -6.33 32.71
C GLN A 107 -31.56 -5.35 33.54
N PRO A 108 -32.07 -4.78 34.64
CA PRO A 108 -31.27 -3.94 35.52
C PRO A 108 -30.22 -4.78 36.25
N ALA A 109 -28.99 -4.31 36.28
CA ALA A 109 -27.89 -4.93 37.01
C ALA A 109 -28.23 -5.04 38.51
N LYS A 110 -28.30 -6.26 39.03
CA LYS A 110 -28.42 -6.53 40.47
C LYS A 110 -27.16 -6.01 41.18
N LYS A 111 -27.28 -4.93 41.94
CA LYS A 111 -26.24 -4.50 42.88
C LYS A 111 -26.08 -5.55 43.98
N MET A 112 -24.95 -6.26 44.01
CA MET A 112 -24.56 -7.08 45.17
C MET A 112 -24.12 -6.17 46.33
N LYS A 113 -24.52 -6.54 47.55
CA LYS A 113 -24.11 -5.86 48.78
C LYS A 113 -22.60 -6.03 48.99
N LYS A 114 -21.91 -4.93 49.28
CA LYS A 114 -20.49 -4.89 49.67
C LYS A 114 -20.27 -5.76 50.91
N GLY A 115 -19.57 -6.89 50.75
CA GLY A 115 -19.19 -7.80 51.84
C GLY A 115 -17.71 -8.17 51.76
N SER A 116 -16.97 -7.80 52.80
CA SER A 116 -15.69 -8.32 53.34
C SER A 116 -14.48 -8.69 52.45
N LYS A 117 -14.57 -8.75 51.11
CA LYS A 117 -13.47 -9.20 50.23
C LYS A 117 -12.47 -8.11 49.80
N ALA A 118 -12.78 -6.83 50.05
CA ALA A 118 -11.87 -5.71 49.77
C ALA A 118 -10.54 -5.80 50.56
N ALA A 119 -10.55 -6.48 51.72
CA ALA A 119 -9.35 -6.68 52.55
C ALA A 119 -8.31 -7.64 51.94
N LYS A 120 -8.63 -8.34 50.83
CA LYS A 120 -7.69 -9.22 50.09
C LYS A 120 -7.22 -8.64 48.75
N GLY A 121 -7.44 -7.35 48.48
CA GLY A 121 -7.01 -6.70 47.22
C GLY A 121 -7.73 -7.23 45.97
N ILE A 122 -8.98 -7.70 46.12
CA ILE A 122 -9.81 -8.14 45.00
C ILE A 122 -10.58 -6.92 44.48
N ASP A 123 -10.25 -6.47 43.27
CA ASP A 123 -10.99 -5.42 42.57
C ASP A 123 -12.30 -6.00 42.00
N VAL A 124 -13.28 -6.15 42.90
CA VAL A 124 -14.59 -6.78 42.65
C VAL A 124 -15.46 -6.02 41.65
N ASP A 125 -15.13 -4.77 41.32
CA ASP A 125 -15.88 -3.93 40.39
C ASP A 125 -15.22 -3.80 38.98
N SER A 126 -14.04 -4.40 38.78
CA SER A 126 -13.34 -4.40 37.47
C SER A 126 -14.13 -5.15 36.38
N TYR A 127 -13.95 -4.75 35.12
CA TYR A 127 -14.49 -5.47 33.96
C TYR A 127 -13.98 -6.91 33.90
N CYS A 128 -12.71 -7.15 34.27
CA CYS A 128 -12.16 -8.50 34.38
C CYS A 128 -12.96 -9.37 35.36
N ALA A 129 -13.24 -8.86 36.56
CA ALA A 129 -14.03 -9.58 37.57
C ALA A 129 -15.46 -9.87 37.08
N ARG A 130 -16.12 -8.88 36.46
CA ARG A 130 -17.46 -9.05 35.87
C ARG A 130 -17.47 -10.09 34.76
N MET A 131 -16.48 -10.04 33.86
CA MET A 131 -16.35 -10.97 32.74
C MET A 131 -16.13 -12.42 33.19
N LEU A 132 -15.31 -12.64 34.23
CA LEU A 132 -15.12 -13.97 34.81
C LEU A 132 -16.41 -14.46 35.48
N ALA A 133 -17.06 -13.59 36.26
CA ALA A 133 -18.30 -13.92 36.96
C ALA A 133 -19.45 -14.28 36.00
N GLU A 134 -19.57 -13.58 34.86
CA GLU A 134 -20.54 -13.90 33.80
C GLU A 134 -20.32 -15.31 33.22
N SER A 135 -19.07 -15.75 33.07
CA SER A 135 -18.74 -17.14 32.69
C SER A 135 -18.79 -18.13 33.86
N GLY A 136 -19.20 -17.68 35.06
CA GLY A 136 -19.23 -18.50 36.28
C GLY A 136 -17.84 -18.98 36.75
N LEU A 137 -16.81 -18.16 36.48
CA LEU A 137 -15.43 -18.33 36.94
C LEU A 137 -15.10 -17.29 38.03
N THR A 138 -14.16 -17.65 38.89
CA THR A 138 -13.57 -16.78 39.91
C THR A 138 -12.07 -16.58 39.64
N PHE A 139 -11.44 -15.61 40.27
CA PHE A 139 -9.98 -15.46 40.16
C PHE A 139 -9.21 -16.68 40.67
N GLU A 140 -9.74 -17.40 41.66
CA GLU A 140 -9.15 -18.65 42.17
C GLU A 140 -9.18 -19.74 41.10
N ASP A 141 -10.27 -19.85 40.33
CA ASP A 141 -10.40 -20.83 39.23
C ASP A 141 -9.36 -20.59 38.12
N VAL A 142 -8.89 -19.34 37.95
CA VAL A 142 -7.94 -18.94 36.89
C VAL A 142 -6.56 -18.56 37.44
N THR A 143 -6.20 -19.09 38.61
CA THR A 143 -4.87 -18.91 39.20
C THR A 143 -3.97 -20.10 38.83
N ALA A 144 -2.80 -19.79 38.29
CA ALA A 144 -1.79 -20.75 37.90
C ALA A 144 -0.59 -20.75 38.86
N LYS A 145 0.07 -21.90 39.01
CA LYS A 145 1.34 -22.02 39.75
C LYS A 145 2.50 -21.87 38.78
N VAL A 146 3.19 -20.74 38.86
CA VAL A 146 4.13 -20.27 37.84
C VAL A 146 5.48 -19.89 38.43
N TYR A 147 6.49 -19.86 37.58
CA TYR A 147 7.84 -19.39 37.91
C TYR A 147 8.07 -17.99 37.35
N LYS A 148 8.92 -17.19 37.99
CA LYS A 148 9.31 -15.89 37.44
C LYS A 148 10.43 -16.07 36.41
N THR A 149 10.44 -15.21 35.40
CA THR A 149 11.50 -15.16 34.37
C THR A 149 12.87 -14.98 35.04
N GLY A 150 13.69 -16.04 35.03
CA GLY A 150 15.03 -16.07 35.65
C GLY A 150 15.13 -16.71 37.03
N ASP A 151 14.01 -17.14 37.65
CA ASP A 151 13.98 -17.86 38.93
C ASP A 151 13.12 -19.12 38.84
N THR A 152 13.79 -20.28 38.79
CA THR A 152 13.16 -21.61 38.72
C THR A 152 12.99 -22.27 40.09
N GLN A 153 13.35 -21.60 41.19
CA GLN A 153 13.35 -22.19 42.53
C GLN A 153 12.07 -21.86 43.32
N SER A 154 11.44 -20.72 43.04
CA SER A 154 10.27 -20.24 43.78
C SER A 154 8.98 -20.36 42.97
N ILE A 155 7.97 -21.08 43.50
CA ILE A 155 6.63 -21.18 42.90
C ILE A 155 5.78 -19.98 43.36
N PHE A 156 5.22 -19.24 42.41
CA PHE A 156 4.30 -18.13 42.63
C PHE A 156 2.88 -18.51 42.19
N GLU A 157 1.87 -18.06 42.93
CA GLU A 157 0.48 -18.14 42.49
C GLU A 157 0.11 -16.84 41.74
N GLN A 158 -0.14 -16.95 40.43
CA GLN A 158 -0.42 -15.81 39.57
C GLN A 158 -1.74 -16.00 38.82
N ARG A 159 -2.53 -14.93 38.74
CA ARG A 159 -3.81 -14.93 38.02
C ARG A 159 -3.52 -14.82 36.52
N THR A 160 -3.96 -15.80 35.74
CA THR A 160 -3.79 -15.76 34.28
C THR A 160 -4.65 -14.68 33.63
N PHE A 161 -5.75 -14.27 34.27
CA PHE A 161 -6.57 -13.13 33.88
C PHE A 161 -6.43 -12.01 34.92
N ARG A 162 -6.06 -10.81 34.48
CA ARG A 162 -5.94 -9.65 35.36
C ARG A 162 -6.39 -8.34 34.68
N PRO A 163 -6.89 -7.37 35.47
CA PRO A 163 -7.17 -6.04 34.94
C PRO A 163 -5.88 -5.35 34.50
N GLY A 164 -5.94 -4.67 33.37
CA GLY A 164 -4.85 -3.87 32.82
C GLY A 164 -5.01 -3.66 31.31
N THR A 165 -4.28 -2.69 30.77
CA THR A 165 -4.34 -2.31 29.36
C THR A 165 -2.94 -2.13 28.78
N ILE A 166 -2.82 -1.58 27.58
CA ILE A 166 -1.54 -1.12 27.01
C ILE A 166 -1.49 0.40 26.95
N ASP A 167 -0.31 0.95 27.20
CA ASP A 167 -0.05 2.37 27.03
C ASP A 167 0.14 2.74 25.53
N GLU A 168 0.35 4.04 25.26
CA GLU A 168 0.57 4.57 23.92
C GLU A 168 1.79 3.96 23.21
N ARG A 169 2.73 3.38 23.97
CA ARG A 169 3.95 2.72 23.46
C ARG A 169 3.75 1.21 23.27
N GLY A 170 2.56 0.69 23.58
CA GLY A 170 2.22 -0.73 23.47
C GLY A 170 2.75 -1.59 24.62
N MET A 171 3.16 -0.99 25.73
CA MET A 171 3.63 -1.69 26.93
C MET A 171 2.46 -1.93 27.90
N LEU A 172 2.47 -3.08 28.58
CA LEU A 172 1.43 -3.43 29.56
C LEU A 172 1.45 -2.42 30.73
N THR A 173 0.27 -1.93 31.08
CA THR A 173 0.05 -1.02 32.21
C THR A 173 -1.13 -1.48 33.05
N THR A 174 -1.01 -1.34 34.37
CA THR A 174 -2.07 -1.65 35.33
C THR A 174 -3.09 -0.52 35.49
N LYS A 175 -2.92 0.61 34.78
CA LYS A 175 -3.76 1.82 34.89
C LYS A 175 -5.09 1.76 34.12
N GLY A 176 -5.51 0.59 33.63
CA GLY A 176 -6.75 0.42 32.84
C GLY A 176 -7.57 -0.79 33.28
N ASP A 177 -8.81 -0.86 32.80
CA ASP A 177 -9.81 -1.90 33.14
C ASP A 177 -10.03 -2.94 32.02
N ASP A 178 -9.19 -2.95 30.98
CA ASP A 178 -9.18 -4.06 30.01
C ASP A 178 -8.69 -5.36 30.66
N VAL A 179 -8.78 -6.48 29.94
CA VAL A 179 -8.34 -7.79 30.48
C VAL A 179 -7.05 -8.23 29.79
N ILE A 180 -5.99 -8.39 30.58
CA ILE A 180 -4.76 -9.06 30.16
C ILE A 180 -4.89 -10.55 30.48
N ILE A 181 -4.58 -11.38 29.49
CA ILE A 181 -4.57 -12.84 29.56
C ILE A 181 -3.12 -13.30 29.36
N GLU A 182 -2.53 -13.91 30.38
CA GLU A 182 -1.13 -14.38 30.41
C GLU A 182 -1.07 -15.88 30.08
N TYR A 183 -0.01 -16.27 29.37
CA TYR A 183 0.19 -17.64 28.90
C TYR A 183 1.41 -18.26 29.56
N TYR A 184 1.27 -19.51 29.97
CA TYR A 184 2.34 -20.28 30.61
C TYR A 184 2.45 -21.67 29.96
N ASP A 185 3.68 -22.15 29.80
CA ASP A 185 3.99 -23.47 29.26
C ASP A 185 3.63 -24.61 30.25
N LEU A 186 4.05 -25.84 29.98
CA LEU A 186 3.73 -27.00 30.82
C LEU A 186 4.42 -26.98 32.17
N GLU A 187 5.61 -26.41 32.21
CA GLU A 187 6.43 -26.25 33.39
C GLU A 187 5.89 -25.11 34.27
N GLY A 188 5.19 -24.14 33.70
CA GLY A 188 4.66 -22.97 34.38
C GLY A 188 5.55 -21.73 34.19
N MET A 189 6.43 -21.73 33.18
CA MET A 189 7.19 -20.56 32.75
C MET A 189 6.32 -19.71 31.82
N PRO A 190 6.47 -18.37 31.82
CA PRO A 190 5.79 -17.52 30.85
C PRO A 190 6.13 -17.94 29.42
N VAL A 191 5.13 -18.11 28.57
CA VAL A 191 5.35 -18.37 27.15
C VAL A 191 6.00 -17.14 26.56
N VAL A 192 7.18 -17.29 25.95
CA VAL A 192 7.90 -16.19 25.32
C VAL A 192 7.86 -16.30 23.80
N PHE A 193 7.94 -15.15 23.14
CA PHE A 193 8.14 -15.07 21.70
C PHE A 193 9.30 -14.11 21.39
N THR A 194 10.04 -14.44 20.35
CA THR A 194 11.05 -13.59 19.74
C THR A 194 10.51 -13.02 18.45
N ARG A 195 10.78 -11.74 18.19
CA ARG A 195 10.43 -11.16 16.88
C ARG A 195 11.36 -11.78 15.84
N LYS A 196 10.82 -12.15 14.68
CA LYS A 196 11.63 -12.74 13.60
C LYS A 196 11.93 -11.69 12.53
N ASP A 197 13.15 -11.70 12.01
CA ASP A 197 13.53 -10.92 10.83
C ASP A 197 13.00 -11.55 9.53
N ASN A 198 13.22 -10.87 8.40
CA ASN A 198 12.81 -11.34 7.06
C ASN A 198 13.51 -12.65 6.64
N LYS A 199 14.60 -13.05 7.31
CA LYS A 199 15.29 -14.34 7.12
C LYS A 199 14.85 -15.40 8.14
N ARG A 200 13.78 -15.13 8.91
CA ARG A 200 13.22 -15.98 9.98
C ARG A 200 14.18 -16.24 11.15
N ARG A 201 15.18 -15.37 11.36
CA ARG A 201 16.08 -15.41 12.51
C ARG A 201 15.46 -14.62 13.66
N ASP A 202 15.68 -15.09 14.87
CA ASP A 202 15.19 -14.43 16.08
C ASP A 202 15.97 -13.14 16.34
N VAL A 203 15.27 -12.03 16.53
CA VAL A 203 15.80 -10.69 16.75
C VAL A 203 15.18 -10.06 17.99
N GLY A 204 16.03 -9.49 18.83
CA GLY A 204 15.65 -8.83 20.09
C GLY A 204 15.61 -9.78 21.29
N THR A 205 15.24 -9.23 22.44
CA THR A 205 15.06 -9.99 23.67
C THR A 205 13.73 -10.77 23.62
N PRO A 206 13.70 -12.02 24.13
CA PRO A 206 12.45 -12.76 24.30
C PRO A 206 11.44 -11.93 25.11
N GLN A 207 10.22 -11.78 24.58
CA GLN A 207 9.11 -11.07 25.24
C GLN A 207 8.04 -12.06 25.66
N GLU A 208 7.42 -11.82 26.81
CA GLU A 208 6.30 -12.64 27.28
C GLU A 208 5.07 -12.46 26.38
N TYR A 209 4.44 -13.57 26.02
CA TYR A 209 3.22 -13.61 25.25
C TYR A 209 2.03 -13.33 26.18
N TYR A 210 1.16 -12.44 25.74
CA TYR A 210 -0.11 -12.13 26.40
C TYR A 210 -1.20 -11.89 25.35
N ARG A 211 -2.47 -11.87 25.74
CA ARG A 211 -3.56 -11.32 24.92
C ARG A 211 -4.30 -10.25 25.71
N ILE A 212 -4.78 -9.24 25.01
CA ILE A 212 -5.62 -8.20 25.60
C ILE A 212 -7.02 -8.36 25.04
N ARG A 213 -8.01 -8.38 25.94
CA ARG A 213 -9.42 -8.27 25.57
C ARG A 213 -9.93 -6.91 25.98
N TRP A 214 -10.42 -6.17 24.98
CA TRP A 214 -10.92 -4.81 25.16
C TRP A 214 -12.29 -4.82 25.85
N GLN A 215 -12.45 -3.92 26.82
CA GLN A 215 -13.76 -3.64 27.42
C GLN A 215 -14.73 -3.05 26.40
N PHE A 216 -14.22 -2.15 25.55
CA PHE A 216 -14.97 -1.47 24.50
C PHE A 216 -14.39 -1.77 23.11
N PRO A 217 -14.70 -2.93 22.50
CA PRO A 217 -14.20 -3.30 21.17
C PRO A 217 -14.46 -2.23 20.09
N ASP A 218 -15.55 -1.46 20.21
CA ASP A 218 -15.91 -0.40 19.25
C ASP A 218 -14.90 0.77 19.22
N ALA A 219 -14.13 0.97 20.30
CA ALA A 219 -13.03 1.93 20.34
C ALA A 219 -11.75 1.41 19.65
N HIS A 220 -11.71 0.12 19.31
CA HIS A 220 -10.56 -0.56 18.73
C HIS A 220 -10.93 -1.19 17.40
N LEU A 221 -10.73 -0.42 16.34
CA LEU A 221 -11.04 -0.83 14.97
C LEU A 221 -9.85 -1.54 14.33
N ASP A 222 -10.13 -2.58 13.55
CA ASP A 222 -9.14 -3.27 12.74
C ASP A 222 -8.79 -2.47 11.47
N LYS A 223 -7.95 -3.06 10.60
CA LYS A 223 -7.50 -2.42 9.35
C LYS A 223 -8.65 -2.12 8.37
N GLU A 224 -9.79 -2.79 8.53
CA GLU A 224 -11.00 -2.64 7.71
C GLU A 224 -12.06 -1.76 8.39
N GLY A 225 -11.74 -1.16 9.55
CA GLY A 225 -12.65 -0.30 10.31
C GLY A 225 -13.68 -1.07 11.14
N LYS A 226 -13.51 -2.38 11.33
CA LYS A 226 -14.41 -3.22 12.12
C LYS A 226 -13.91 -3.32 13.57
N PRO A 227 -14.79 -3.16 14.58
CA PRO A 227 -14.46 -3.41 15.97
C PRO A 227 -13.88 -4.81 16.17
N TYR A 228 -12.73 -4.91 16.86
CA TYR A 228 -12.15 -6.20 17.20
C TYR A 228 -11.97 -6.35 18.71
N LYS A 229 -12.23 -7.56 19.21
CA LYS A 229 -12.38 -7.84 20.64
C LYS A 229 -11.08 -8.20 21.36
N TYR A 230 -10.13 -8.78 20.62
CA TYR A 230 -8.89 -9.33 21.18
C TYR A 230 -7.66 -8.88 20.40
N LYS A 231 -6.59 -8.49 21.10
CA LYS A 231 -5.29 -8.14 20.54
C LYS A 231 -4.22 -9.12 21.03
N SER A 232 -3.46 -9.70 20.11
CA SER A 232 -2.22 -10.42 20.41
C SER A 232 -1.00 -9.56 20.03
N PRO A 233 0.17 -9.77 20.67
CA PRO A 233 1.42 -9.13 20.28
C PRO A 233 1.74 -9.38 18.80
N ARG A 234 2.32 -8.39 18.12
CA ARG A 234 2.63 -8.53 16.69
C ARG A 234 3.79 -9.51 16.49
N GLY A 235 3.62 -10.45 15.57
CA GLY A 235 4.66 -11.42 15.20
C GLY A 235 4.88 -12.55 16.20
N SER A 236 4.01 -12.70 17.21
CA SER A 236 4.19 -13.65 18.31
C SER A 236 3.65 -15.06 18.07
N GLY A 237 3.10 -15.33 16.89
CA GLY A 237 2.43 -16.60 16.59
C GLY A 237 1.12 -16.77 17.38
N THR A 238 0.66 -18.01 17.50
CA THR A 238 -0.60 -18.36 18.16
C THR A 238 -0.41 -19.55 19.11
N PRO A 239 0.24 -19.35 20.27
CA PRO A 239 0.40 -20.41 21.26
C PRO A 239 -0.96 -20.88 21.81
N ILE A 240 -0.98 -22.11 22.31
CA ILE A 240 -2.13 -22.67 23.02
C ILE A 240 -2.18 -22.15 24.45
N TYR A 241 -3.40 -21.96 24.96
CA TYR A 241 -3.62 -21.66 26.36
C TYR A 241 -3.84 -22.96 27.14
N ILE A 242 -3.03 -23.17 28.18
CA ILE A 242 -3.06 -24.37 29.02
C ILE A 242 -3.58 -23.98 30.40
N PRO A 243 -4.76 -24.45 30.83
CA PRO A 243 -5.25 -24.25 32.19
C PRO A 243 -4.36 -24.93 33.25
N GLU A 244 -4.39 -24.44 34.49
CA GLU A 244 -3.59 -25.01 35.60
C GLU A 244 -3.94 -26.47 35.88
N ARG A 245 -5.21 -26.86 35.68
CA ARG A 245 -5.64 -28.25 35.81
C ARG A 245 -4.92 -29.17 34.82
N ILE A 246 -4.72 -28.75 33.58
CA ILE A 246 -3.98 -29.54 32.57
C ILE A 246 -2.50 -29.63 32.92
N ARG A 247 -1.87 -28.52 33.35
CA ARG A 247 -0.50 -28.54 33.87
C ARG A 247 -0.34 -29.51 35.04
N SER A 248 -1.30 -29.49 35.97
CA SER A 248 -1.29 -30.39 37.13
C SER A 248 -1.37 -31.87 36.71
N LEU A 249 -2.29 -32.21 35.81
CA LEU A 249 -2.44 -33.57 35.27
C LEU A 249 -1.18 -34.04 34.50
N TYR A 250 -0.53 -33.13 33.76
CA TYR A 250 0.73 -33.39 33.08
C TYR A 250 1.87 -33.66 34.08
N LYS A 251 2.03 -32.79 35.09
CA LYS A 251 3.07 -32.94 36.14
C LYS A 251 2.89 -34.22 36.95
N SER A 252 1.64 -34.63 37.21
CA SER A 252 1.34 -35.91 37.89
C SER A 252 1.32 -37.13 36.97
N LYS A 253 1.51 -36.95 35.65
CA LYS A 253 1.38 -38.00 34.62
C LYS A 253 0.05 -38.76 34.71
N THR A 254 -1.02 -38.05 35.05
CA THR A 254 -2.35 -38.64 35.17
C THR A 254 -2.93 -38.88 33.77
N LYS A 255 -3.54 -40.06 33.57
CA LYS A 255 -4.16 -40.39 32.29
C LYS A 255 -5.35 -39.49 31.98
N ILE A 256 -5.42 -38.98 30.76
CA ILE A 256 -6.54 -38.17 30.26
C ILE A 256 -7.23 -38.98 29.16
N PRO A 257 -8.43 -39.56 29.39
CA PRO A 257 -9.11 -40.36 28.36
C PRO A 257 -9.38 -39.57 27.08
N ARG A 258 -9.98 -38.38 27.23
CA ARG A 258 -10.30 -37.46 26.14
C ARG A 258 -9.81 -36.05 26.45
N LEU A 259 -9.00 -35.48 25.56
CA LEU A 259 -8.54 -34.10 25.62
C LEU A 259 -9.38 -33.22 24.68
N TYR A 260 -9.94 -32.14 25.21
CA TYR A 260 -10.78 -31.23 24.44
C TYR A 260 -10.01 -29.97 24.04
N ILE A 261 -10.33 -29.46 22.86
CA ILE A 261 -9.82 -28.19 22.33
C ILE A 261 -11.01 -27.26 22.16
N GLN A 262 -10.90 -26.06 22.70
CA GLN A 262 -11.95 -25.05 22.72
C GLN A 262 -11.47 -23.75 22.09
N GLU A 263 -12.37 -23.01 21.42
CA GLU A 263 -12.07 -21.64 21.00
C GLU A 263 -12.32 -20.67 22.17
N GLY A 264 -11.23 -20.12 22.73
CA GLY A 264 -11.25 -19.12 23.79
C GLY A 264 -10.86 -19.65 25.17
N GLU A 265 -10.06 -18.86 25.89
CA GLU A 265 -9.38 -19.23 27.13
C GLU A 265 -10.36 -19.46 28.28
N LYS A 266 -11.41 -18.63 28.39
CA LYS A 266 -12.47 -18.78 29.40
C LYS A 266 -13.19 -20.12 29.29
N LYS A 267 -13.39 -20.62 28.07
CA LYS A 267 -14.08 -21.90 27.83
C LYS A 267 -13.26 -23.06 28.35
N ALA A 268 -11.96 -23.06 28.08
CA ALA A 268 -11.06 -24.10 28.59
C ALA A 268 -11.00 -24.09 30.12
N GLU A 269 -10.94 -22.93 30.77
CA GLU A 269 -10.98 -22.82 32.23
C GLU A 269 -12.30 -23.34 32.81
N LYS A 270 -13.44 -22.93 32.21
CA LYS A 270 -14.76 -23.35 32.67
C LYS A 270 -14.98 -24.85 32.49
N ALA A 271 -14.54 -25.42 31.38
CA ALA A 271 -14.57 -26.85 31.15
C ALA A 271 -13.69 -27.61 32.16
N CYS A 272 -12.46 -27.13 32.38
CA CYS A 272 -11.55 -27.73 33.35
C CYS A 272 -12.09 -27.68 34.77
N LYS A 273 -12.74 -26.58 35.18
CA LYS A 273 -13.41 -26.49 36.49
C LYS A 273 -14.40 -27.63 36.70
N HIS A 274 -15.14 -28.00 35.65
CA HIS A 274 -16.20 -29.01 35.68
C HIS A 274 -15.76 -30.39 35.17
N GLY A 275 -14.46 -30.69 35.25
CA GLY A 275 -13.96 -32.04 35.00
C GLY A 275 -13.80 -32.44 33.54
N ILE A 276 -13.89 -31.48 32.61
CA ILE A 276 -13.71 -31.69 31.17
C ILE A 276 -12.30 -31.18 30.77
N PRO A 277 -11.27 -32.04 30.66
CA PRO A 277 -9.89 -31.62 30.46
C PRO A 277 -9.72 -30.90 29.12
N SER A 278 -9.60 -29.57 29.16
CA SER A 278 -9.66 -28.74 27.96
C SER A 278 -8.46 -27.80 27.86
N ILE A 279 -7.98 -27.59 26.63
CA ILE A 279 -7.05 -26.51 26.28
C ILE A 279 -7.75 -25.52 25.33
N ALA A 280 -7.20 -24.31 25.22
CA ALA A 280 -7.79 -23.28 24.37
C ALA A 280 -6.88 -22.84 23.23
N VAL A 281 -7.50 -22.58 22.08
CA VAL A 281 -6.91 -21.87 20.95
C VAL A 281 -7.47 -20.46 20.85
N SER A 282 -6.65 -19.53 20.34
CA SER A 282 -7.01 -18.12 20.22
C SER A 282 -8.04 -17.82 19.12
N GLY A 283 -8.20 -18.75 18.19
CA GLY A 283 -9.19 -18.77 17.11
C GLY A 283 -9.24 -20.14 16.45
N ILE A 284 -10.35 -20.52 15.83
CA ILE A 284 -10.56 -21.87 15.27
C ILE A 284 -9.49 -22.35 14.26
N GLN A 285 -8.83 -21.43 13.54
CA GLN A 285 -7.80 -21.77 12.54
C GLN A 285 -6.38 -21.85 13.11
N ASN A 286 -6.18 -21.54 14.40
CA ASN A 286 -4.87 -21.21 14.97
C ASN A 286 -4.19 -22.38 15.72
N LEU A 287 -4.63 -23.63 15.49
CA LEU A 287 -4.12 -24.77 16.25
C LEU A 287 -2.68 -25.16 15.88
N GLY A 288 -2.19 -24.83 14.70
CA GLY A 288 -0.84 -25.17 14.23
C GLY A 288 -0.08 -23.97 13.66
N LEU A 289 1.24 -23.98 13.80
CA LEU A 289 2.15 -22.95 13.25
C LEU A 289 3.03 -23.60 12.18
N TYR A 290 3.03 -23.08 10.95
CA TYR A 290 3.81 -23.62 9.82
C TYR A 290 3.54 -25.11 9.50
N GLY A 291 2.33 -25.59 9.74
CA GLY A 291 1.96 -26.99 9.48
C GLY A 291 2.36 -27.99 10.57
N ALA A 292 2.87 -27.53 11.73
CA ALA A 292 3.22 -28.37 12.86
C ALA A 292 2.32 -28.11 14.08
N LEU A 293 2.08 -29.17 14.86
CA LEU A 293 1.41 -29.09 16.16
C LEU A 293 2.31 -28.40 17.19
N PRO A 294 1.74 -27.62 18.13
CA PRO A 294 2.47 -27.10 19.28
C PRO A 294 3.09 -28.24 20.08
N GLU A 295 4.38 -28.12 20.41
CA GLU A 295 5.12 -29.19 21.08
C GLU A 295 4.51 -29.53 22.46
N ASP A 296 3.99 -28.53 23.17
CA ASP A 296 3.32 -28.74 24.46
C ASP A 296 2.05 -29.60 24.32
N LEU A 297 1.30 -29.47 23.22
CA LEU A 297 0.16 -30.34 22.96
C LEU A 297 0.60 -31.79 22.75
N VAL A 298 1.70 -32.00 22.02
CA VAL A 298 2.26 -33.34 21.80
C VAL A 298 2.76 -33.94 23.12
N LYS A 299 3.39 -33.14 23.98
CA LYS A 299 3.83 -33.56 25.32
C LYS A 299 2.65 -33.94 26.22
N ILE A 300 1.56 -33.16 26.23
CA ILE A 300 0.34 -33.50 26.96
C ILE A 300 -0.20 -34.85 26.48
N ILE A 301 -0.36 -35.02 25.17
CA ILE A 301 -0.94 -36.24 24.58
C ILE A 301 -0.10 -37.47 24.93
N SER A 302 1.23 -37.37 24.80
CA SER A 302 2.14 -38.49 25.07
C SER A 302 2.30 -38.80 26.56
N THR A 303 2.47 -37.79 27.41
CA THR A 303 2.75 -37.97 28.85
C THR A 303 1.49 -38.37 29.64
N CYS A 304 0.33 -37.84 29.26
CA CYS A 304 -0.96 -38.19 29.87
C CYS A 304 -1.65 -39.35 29.16
N GLU A 305 -0.96 -40.06 28.25
CA GLU A 305 -1.51 -41.20 27.48
C GLU A 305 -2.92 -40.93 26.91
N VAL A 306 -3.08 -39.78 26.25
CA VAL A 306 -4.38 -39.38 25.69
C VAL A 306 -4.80 -40.35 24.60
N GLN A 307 -6.02 -40.90 24.72
CA GLN A 307 -6.57 -41.84 23.75
C GLN A 307 -7.41 -41.13 22.69
N GLU A 308 -8.10 -40.06 23.08
CA GLU A 308 -9.06 -39.37 22.23
C GLU A 308 -8.86 -37.85 22.29
N VAL A 309 -8.98 -37.19 21.14
CA VAL A 309 -8.90 -35.74 21.03
C VAL A 309 -10.16 -35.20 20.35
N ALA A 310 -10.77 -34.19 20.97
CA ALA A 310 -12.03 -33.61 20.52
C ALA A 310 -11.91 -32.11 20.29
N PHE A 311 -12.29 -31.62 19.11
CA PHE A 311 -12.39 -30.19 18.83
C PHE A 311 -13.85 -29.75 18.83
N ILE A 312 -14.22 -28.86 19.75
CA ILE A 312 -15.61 -28.45 19.97
C ILE A 312 -15.83 -27.03 19.45
N PHE A 313 -16.81 -26.87 18.56
CA PHE A 313 -17.27 -25.60 18.05
C PHE A 313 -18.45 -25.05 18.86
N ASP A 314 -18.65 -23.74 18.75
CA ASP A 314 -19.85 -23.07 19.26
C ASP A 314 -21.09 -23.42 18.43
N SER A 315 -22.26 -23.05 18.92
CA SER A 315 -23.53 -23.31 18.23
C SER A 315 -23.72 -22.54 16.92
N ASP A 316 -22.80 -21.63 16.57
CA ASP A 316 -22.76 -20.87 15.30
C ASP A 316 -21.85 -21.49 14.22
N TRP A 317 -21.42 -22.73 14.43
CA TRP A 317 -20.53 -23.49 13.54
C TRP A 317 -21.04 -23.68 12.11
N ASP A 318 -22.36 -23.64 11.92
CA ASP A 318 -23.04 -23.82 10.63
C ASP A 318 -23.76 -22.53 10.17
N ASP A 319 -23.58 -21.42 10.87
CA ASP A 319 -24.25 -20.17 10.51
C ASP A 319 -23.61 -19.51 9.28
N ILE A 320 -24.45 -18.99 8.38
CA ILE A 320 -24.03 -18.08 7.30
C ILE A 320 -24.15 -16.61 7.76
N SER A 321 -23.50 -15.70 7.05
CA SER A 321 -23.59 -14.26 7.36
C SER A 321 -25.03 -13.78 7.28
N SER A 322 -25.50 -12.98 8.25
CA SER A 322 -26.83 -12.36 8.19
C SER A 322 -26.90 -11.17 7.22
N ASN A 323 -25.75 -10.61 6.84
CA ASN A 323 -25.64 -9.49 5.90
C ASN A 323 -24.93 -9.96 4.62
N ILE A 324 -25.62 -10.74 3.80
CA ILE A 324 -25.09 -11.24 2.52
C ILE A 324 -25.27 -10.14 1.48
N ARG A 325 -24.17 -9.65 0.89
CA ARG A 325 -24.23 -8.70 -0.22
C ARG A 325 -24.34 -9.44 -1.55
N ILE A 326 -24.80 -8.74 -2.58
CA ILE A 326 -24.76 -9.22 -3.96
C ILE A 326 -23.29 -9.54 -4.27
N ASN A 327 -23.02 -10.80 -4.63
CA ASN A 327 -21.69 -11.40 -4.91
C ASN A 327 -20.91 -11.99 -3.72
N ASP A 328 -21.43 -11.96 -2.49
CA ASP A 328 -20.76 -12.67 -1.39
C ASP A 328 -20.92 -14.18 -1.54
N GLN A 329 -19.82 -14.93 -1.40
CA GLN A 329 -19.85 -16.39 -1.30
C GLN A 329 -20.56 -16.80 -0.01
N VAL A 330 -21.74 -17.42 -0.13
CA VAL A 330 -22.58 -17.76 1.02
C VAL A 330 -21.95 -18.85 1.89
N GLU A 331 -21.13 -19.70 1.30
CA GLU A 331 -20.44 -20.80 1.98
C GLU A 331 -19.18 -20.37 2.72
N LYS A 332 -18.75 -19.11 2.60
CA LYS A 332 -17.45 -18.64 3.11
C LYS A 332 -17.25 -18.96 4.60
N ARG A 333 -18.28 -18.75 5.42
CA ARG A 333 -18.22 -18.99 6.87
C ARG A 333 -18.24 -20.48 7.23
N PRO A 334 -19.21 -21.29 6.77
CA PRO A 334 -19.16 -22.75 6.92
C PRO A 334 -17.84 -23.37 6.40
N ARG A 335 -17.31 -22.86 5.27
CA ARG A 335 -16.02 -23.28 4.72
C ARG A 335 -14.85 -23.01 5.67
N CYS A 336 -14.87 -21.92 6.43
CA CYS A 336 -13.84 -21.66 7.46
C CYS A 336 -13.85 -22.72 8.56
N PHE A 337 -15.04 -23.16 9.01
CA PHE A 337 -15.18 -24.23 10.02
C PHE A 337 -14.76 -25.59 9.46
N PHE A 338 -15.13 -25.90 8.21
CA PHE A 338 -14.64 -27.10 7.52
C PHE A 338 -13.11 -27.17 7.49
N TYR A 339 -12.44 -26.09 7.07
CA TYR A 339 -10.98 -26.07 7.05
C TYR A 339 -10.37 -26.16 8.45
N ALA A 340 -11.00 -25.57 9.48
CA ALA A 340 -10.55 -25.72 10.86
C ALA A 340 -10.61 -27.20 11.32
N ALA A 341 -11.73 -27.89 11.07
CA ALA A 341 -11.90 -29.31 11.38
C ALA A 341 -10.95 -30.21 10.57
N LYS A 342 -10.79 -29.92 9.26
CA LYS A 342 -9.87 -30.65 8.39
C LYS A 342 -8.42 -30.50 8.87
N ASN A 343 -7.96 -29.28 9.12
CA ASN A 343 -6.61 -29.01 9.58
C ASN A 343 -6.35 -29.68 10.94
N PHE A 344 -7.30 -29.57 11.89
CA PHE A 344 -7.24 -30.28 13.17
C PHE A 344 -7.04 -31.79 12.98
N LYS A 345 -7.85 -32.41 12.12
CA LYS A 345 -7.75 -33.84 11.82
C LYS A 345 -6.41 -34.20 11.17
N GLU A 346 -5.90 -33.41 10.22
CA GLU A 346 -4.59 -33.64 9.60
C GLU A 346 -3.45 -33.51 10.62
N TYR A 347 -3.51 -32.50 11.48
CA TYR A 347 -2.56 -32.31 12.56
C TYR A 347 -2.54 -33.50 13.52
N MET A 348 -3.69 -33.98 13.97
CA MET A 348 -3.75 -35.16 14.85
C MET A 348 -3.31 -36.44 14.15
N ARG A 349 -3.57 -36.58 12.83
CA ARG A 349 -3.03 -37.71 12.04
C ARG A 349 -1.51 -37.67 11.93
N SER A 350 -0.88 -36.49 11.93
CA SER A 350 0.58 -36.35 11.86
C SER A 350 1.29 -36.97 13.07
N LEU A 351 0.60 -37.12 14.22
CA LEU A 351 1.12 -37.78 15.42
C LEU A 351 1.47 -39.25 15.18
N LYS A 352 0.87 -39.90 14.17
CA LYS A 352 1.23 -41.26 13.76
C LYS A 352 2.70 -41.37 13.35
N ASN A 353 3.30 -40.30 12.80
CA ASN A 353 4.71 -40.26 12.46
C ASN A 353 5.62 -40.34 13.70
N ARG A 354 5.08 -40.02 14.89
CA ARG A 354 5.73 -40.15 16.20
C ARG A 354 5.27 -41.41 16.96
N ASN A 355 4.64 -42.38 16.28
CA ASN A 355 4.02 -43.58 16.86
C ASN A 355 2.94 -43.31 17.92
N ILE A 356 2.28 -42.16 17.86
CA ILE A 356 1.16 -41.81 18.74
C ILE A 356 -0.15 -41.98 17.94
N PHE A 357 -1.07 -42.78 18.47
CA PHE A 357 -2.36 -43.05 17.84
C PHE A 357 -3.48 -42.56 18.76
N VAL A 358 -4.27 -41.62 18.25
CA VAL A 358 -5.44 -41.07 18.95
C VAL A 358 -6.67 -41.15 18.06
N GLU A 359 -7.84 -41.33 18.68
CA GLU A 359 -9.12 -41.13 18.00
C GLU A 359 -9.46 -39.65 17.94
N ILE A 360 -10.03 -39.22 16.82
CA ILE A 360 -10.27 -37.81 16.52
C ILE A 360 -11.77 -37.57 16.44
N PHE A 361 -12.25 -36.64 17.25
CA PHE A 361 -13.63 -36.19 17.28
C PHE A 361 -13.74 -34.71 16.93
N VAL A 362 -14.78 -34.35 16.20
CA VAL A 362 -15.21 -32.97 16.00
C VAL A 362 -16.63 -32.87 16.51
N GLY A 363 -16.94 -31.85 17.30
CA GLY A 363 -18.29 -31.67 17.83
C GLY A 363 -18.70 -30.21 17.87
N HIS A 364 -19.95 -29.95 18.18
CA HIS A 364 -20.46 -28.60 18.39
C HIS A 364 -21.54 -28.58 19.46
N ILE A 365 -21.70 -27.42 20.10
CA ILE A 365 -22.82 -27.18 21.02
C ILE A 365 -24.11 -27.00 20.22
N ASN A 366 -25.20 -27.61 20.68
CA ASN A 366 -26.52 -27.47 20.06
C ASN A 366 -27.13 -26.11 20.41
N LYS A 367 -27.83 -25.50 19.45
CA LYS A 367 -28.63 -24.30 19.72
C LYS A 367 -29.75 -24.63 20.71
N ASN A 368 -29.96 -23.75 21.69
CA ASN A 368 -31.02 -23.90 22.69
C ASN A 368 -31.85 -22.61 22.82
N GLU A 369 -33.00 -22.69 23.49
CA GLU A 369 -33.90 -21.54 23.70
C GLU A 369 -33.25 -20.40 24.51
N ALA A 370 -32.27 -20.74 25.37
CA ALA A 370 -31.52 -19.77 26.18
C ALA A 370 -30.49 -18.97 25.38
N GLY A 371 -30.18 -19.37 24.14
CA GLY A 371 -29.19 -18.73 23.29
C GLY A 371 -27.75 -18.96 23.73
N ASP A 372 -27.47 -20.06 24.44
CA ASP A 372 -26.12 -20.40 24.87
C ASP A 372 -25.26 -20.77 23.64
N LYS A 373 -24.13 -20.08 23.48
CA LYS A 373 -23.29 -20.21 22.27
C LYS A 373 -22.17 -21.20 22.46
N GLY A 374 -21.41 -21.02 23.53
CA GLY A 374 -20.29 -21.89 23.88
C GLY A 374 -20.62 -22.80 25.06
N LEU A 375 -19.70 -23.73 25.31
CA LEU A 375 -19.75 -24.61 26.48
C LEU A 375 -19.71 -23.83 27.81
N ASP A 376 -19.00 -22.69 27.85
CA ASP A 376 -18.97 -21.85 29.06
C ASP A 376 -20.32 -21.20 29.36
N ASP A 377 -21.00 -20.70 28.33
CA ASP A 377 -22.36 -20.15 28.45
C ASP A 377 -23.34 -21.22 28.95
N LEU A 378 -23.29 -22.41 28.33
CA LEU A 378 -24.14 -23.54 28.71
C LEU A 378 -23.94 -23.93 30.18
N LEU A 379 -22.69 -24.03 30.65
CA LEU A 379 -22.34 -24.35 32.04
C LEU A 379 -22.56 -23.20 33.03
N ALA A 380 -22.65 -21.96 32.55
CA ALA A 380 -22.92 -20.80 33.39
C ALA A 380 -24.43 -20.49 33.52
N ASN A 381 -25.21 -20.89 32.52
CA ASN A 381 -26.62 -20.54 32.37
C ASN A 381 -27.53 -21.79 32.47
N SER A 382 -27.77 -22.49 31.35
CA SER A 382 -28.74 -23.60 31.29
C SER A 382 -28.42 -24.80 32.19
N LEU A 383 -27.13 -25.08 32.41
CA LEU A 383 -26.66 -26.20 33.24
C LEU A 383 -26.14 -25.76 34.61
N ARG A 384 -26.45 -24.54 35.05
CA ARG A 384 -26.02 -24.05 36.35
C ARG A 384 -26.57 -24.94 37.48
N GLY A 385 -25.68 -25.56 38.26
CA GLY A 385 -26.02 -26.53 39.32
C GLY A 385 -26.29 -27.96 38.84
N LYS A 386 -26.10 -28.23 37.54
CA LYS A 386 -26.26 -29.54 36.87
C LYS A 386 -25.10 -29.79 35.90
N GLU A 387 -23.92 -29.28 36.21
CA GLU A 387 -22.79 -29.23 35.29
C GLU A 387 -22.26 -30.61 34.90
N GLU A 388 -22.45 -31.61 35.76
CA GLU A 388 -22.11 -33.02 35.49
C GLU A 388 -22.95 -33.62 34.34
N GLU A 389 -24.14 -33.09 34.06
CA GLU A 389 -24.98 -33.54 32.93
C GLU A 389 -24.27 -33.37 31.59
N LEU A 390 -23.45 -32.33 31.42
CA LEU A 390 -22.74 -32.10 30.16
C LEU A 390 -21.65 -33.14 29.91
N ALA A 391 -20.88 -33.50 30.93
CA ALA A 391 -19.84 -34.51 30.79
C ALA A 391 -20.46 -35.88 30.46
N ALA A 392 -21.60 -36.21 31.08
CA ALA A 392 -22.35 -37.42 30.77
C ALA A 392 -22.95 -37.39 29.35
N ASP A 393 -23.47 -36.24 28.91
CA ASP A 393 -24.03 -36.08 27.56
C ASP A 393 -22.96 -36.18 26.46
N ILE A 394 -21.77 -35.61 26.70
CA ILE A 394 -20.61 -35.79 25.79
C ILE A 394 -20.24 -37.27 25.67
N GLU A 395 -20.15 -37.97 26.80
CA GLU A 395 -19.80 -39.39 26.79
C GLU A 395 -20.86 -40.24 26.08
N PHE A 396 -22.14 -39.92 26.27
CA PHE A 396 -23.23 -40.54 25.53
C PHE A 396 -23.12 -40.27 24.02
N ALA A 397 -22.94 -39.01 23.62
CA ALA A 397 -22.85 -38.60 22.23
C ALA A 397 -21.68 -39.28 21.49
N CYS A 398 -20.51 -39.42 22.13
CA CYS A 398 -19.35 -40.10 21.53
C CYS A 398 -19.59 -41.61 21.26
N ASN A 399 -20.48 -42.25 22.03
CA ASN A 399 -20.78 -43.67 21.93
C ASN A 399 -22.04 -43.98 21.09
N GLU A 400 -22.85 -42.95 20.80
CA GLU A 400 -24.05 -43.06 19.96
C GLU A 400 -23.67 -43.13 18.47
N LYS A 401 -24.47 -43.83 17.65
CA LYS A 401 -24.13 -44.09 16.24
C LYS A 401 -24.20 -42.85 15.36
N LYS A 402 -25.13 -41.94 15.62
CA LYS A 402 -25.29 -40.67 14.89
C LYS A 402 -24.49 -39.53 15.53
N GLY A 403 -24.05 -39.67 16.77
CA GLY A 403 -23.34 -38.65 17.52
C GLY A 403 -24.24 -37.69 18.29
N LEU A 404 -25.55 -37.97 18.37
CA LEU A 404 -26.57 -37.03 18.84
C LEU A 404 -26.72 -37.07 20.36
N GLY A 405 -26.18 -36.07 21.05
CA GLY A 405 -26.47 -35.77 22.46
C GLY A 405 -27.59 -34.75 22.63
N LYS A 406 -27.98 -34.51 23.88
CA LYS A 406 -29.02 -33.56 24.26
C LYS A 406 -28.57 -32.10 24.06
N TYR A 407 -27.32 -31.79 24.42
CA TYR A 407 -26.75 -30.45 24.38
C TYR A 407 -25.56 -30.34 23.41
N ILE A 408 -24.96 -31.47 23.04
CA ILE A 408 -23.80 -31.52 22.15
C ILE A 408 -23.99 -32.59 21.07
N GLU A 409 -23.42 -32.37 19.89
CA GLU A 409 -23.28 -33.40 18.86
C GLU A 409 -21.80 -33.69 18.61
N MET A 410 -21.46 -34.98 18.50
CA MET A 410 -20.08 -35.48 18.46
C MET A 410 -19.85 -36.43 17.28
N PHE A 411 -18.92 -36.08 16.40
CA PHE A 411 -18.60 -36.85 15.20
C PHE A 411 -17.21 -37.49 15.32
N LYS A 412 -17.15 -38.83 15.27
CA LYS A 412 -15.88 -39.58 15.19
C LYS A 412 -15.30 -39.51 13.78
N VAL A 413 -14.41 -38.55 13.53
CA VAL A 413 -13.89 -38.22 12.19
C VAL A 413 -12.56 -38.91 11.84
N THR A 414 -12.02 -39.76 12.74
CA THR A 414 -10.73 -40.46 12.58
C THR A 414 -10.53 -41.07 11.19
N THR A 415 -11.57 -41.73 10.66
CA THR A 415 -11.54 -42.48 9.39
C THR A 415 -12.30 -41.79 8.27
N TRP A 416 -12.91 -40.62 8.51
CA TRP A 416 -13.71 -39.94 7.50
C TRP A 416 -12.82 -39.43 6.36
N THR A 417 -13.35 -39.38 5.14
CA THR A 417 -12.71 -38.67 4.02
C THR A 417 -12.99 -37.18 4.12
N ASP A 418 -12.27 -36.36 3.36
CA ASP A 418 -12.55 -34.92 3.29
C ASP A 418 -13.95 -34.65 2.74
N HIS A 419 -14.40 -35.46 1.76
CA HIS A 419 -15.77 -35.41 1.23
C HIS A 419 -16.81 -35.65 2.33
N LYS A 420 -16.64 -36.73 3.12
CA LYS A 420 -17.56 -37.04 4.23
C LYS A 420 -17.54 -35.94 5.31
N LEU A 421 -16.40 -35.28 5.50
CA LEU A 421 -16.30 -34.15 6.43
C LEU A 421 -17.02 -32.89 5.89
N GLN A 422 -17.03 -32.66 4.57
CA GLN A 422 -17.78 -31.57 3.93
C GLN A 422 -19.30 -31.73 4.07
N GLU A 423 -19.80 -32.97 4.17
CA GLU A 423 -21.22 -33.26 4.38
C GLU A 423 -21.75 -32.62 5.68
N LEU A 424 -20.92 -32.46 6.71
CA LEU A 424 -21.32 -31.79 7.96
C LEU A 424 -21.86 -30.38 7.74
N TRP A 425 -21.37 -29.67 6.72
CA TRP A 425 -21.79 -28.32 6.36
C TRP A 425 -22.48 -28.26 4.98
N GLY A 426 -22.82 -29.40 4.37
CA GLY A 426 -23.40 -29.44 3.02
C GLY A 426 -22.50 -28.92 1.89
N LEU A 427 -21.20 -28.72 2.12
CA LEU A 427 -20.30 -28.04 1.17
C LEU A 427 -19.99 -28.82 -0.12
N HIS A 428 -20.36 -30.10 -0.16
CA HIS A 428 -20.17 -30.98 -1.32
C HIS A 428 -21.25 -30.79 -2.39
N SER A 429 -22.41 -30.19 -2.05
CA SER A 429 -23.53 -29.98 -2.96
C SER A 429 -24.20 -28.63 -2.69
N HIS A 430 -24.36 -27.84 -3.75
CA HIS A 430 -25.09 -26.57 -3.68
C HIS A 430 -26.56 -26.78 -3.28
N GLU A 431 -27.18 -27.91 -3.66
CA GLU A 431 -28.58 -28.23 -3.35
C GLU A 431 -28.73 -28.46 -1.84
N VAL A 432 -27.91 -29.36 -1.29
CA VAL A 432 -27.92 -29.70 0.15
C VAL A 432 -27.60 -28.47 0.99
N PHE A 433 -26.61 -27.68 0.59
CA PHE A 433 -26.27 -26.43 1.26
C PHE A 433 -27.42 -25.42 1.23
N ALA A 434 -28.04 -25.23 0.07
CA ALA A 434 -29.11 -24.26 -0.10
C ALA A 434 -30.39 -24.66 0.65
N GLU A 435 -30.74 -25.96 0.66
CA GLU A 435 -31.85 -26.47 1.46
C GLU A 435 -31.62 -26.26 2.96
N ARG A 436 -30.40 -26.52 3.42
CA ARG A 436 -30.00 -26.36 4.84
C ARG A 436 -30.12 -24.92 5.33
N HIS A 437 -29.85 -23.95 4.45
CA HIS A 437 -29.91 -22.52 4.76
C HIS A 437 -31.07 -21.80 4.02
N ALA A 438 -32.12 -22.54 3.68
CA ALA A 438 -33.22 -22.04 2.85
C ALA A 438 -33.91 -20.81 3.46
N ASP A 439 -34.03 -20.75 4.78
CA ASP A 439 -34.68 -19.64 5.50
C ASP A 439 -34.03 -18.28 5.20
N LEU A 440 -32.73 -18.25 4.95
CA LEU A 440 -31.99 -17.05 4.60
C LEU A 440 -31.87 -16.89 3.08
N LEU A 441 -31.58 -17.97 2.36
CA LEU A 441 -31.25 -17.91 0.93
C LEU A 441 -32.47 -17.73 0.03
N ARG A 442 -33.67 -18.17 0.43
CA ARG A 442 -34.92 -17.94 -0.33
C ARG A 442 -35.28 -16.46 -0.44
N ASN A 443 -34.81 -15.63 0.49
CA ASN A 443 -35.06 -14.19 0.48
C ASN A 443 -34.11 -13.43 -0.47
N LEU A 444 -33.13 -14.12 -1.07
CA LEU A 444 -32.20 -13.53 -2.02
C LEU A 444 -32.65 -13.82 -3.47
N PRO A 445 -32.56 -12.83 -4.38
CA PRO A 445 -32.90 -13.06 -5.79
C PRO A 445 -31.96 -14.08 -6.46
N GLU A 446 -30.69 -14.09 -6.05
CA GLU A 446 -29.67 -15.08 -6.40
C GLU A 446 -28.57 -15.06 -5.31
N PHE A 447 -27.82 -16.15 -5.22
CA PHE A 447 -26.70 -16.28 -4.29
C PHE A 447 -25.52 -17.01 -4.95
N LEU A 448 -24.30 -16.67 -4.53
CA LEU A 448 -23.07 -17.25 -5.06
C LEU A 448 -22.62 -18.42 -4.18
N PHE A 449 -22.51 -19.62 -4.76
CA PHE A 449 -21.94 -20.81 -4.11
C PHE A 449 -20.80 -21.36 -4.98
N GLY A 450 -19.59 -21.39 -4.43
CA GLY A 450 -18.39 -21.71 -5.20
C GLY A 450 -18.11 -20.65 -6.26
N ARG A 451 -18.20 -21.03 -7.54
CA ARG A 451 -17.99 -20.11 -8.68
C ARG A 451 -19.28 -19.73 -9.40
N TYR A 452 -20.42 -20.33 -9.02
CA TYR A 452 -21.66 -20.23 -9.77
C TYR A 452 -22.75 -19.53 -8.96
N ARG A 453 -23.62 -18.82 -9.67
CA ARG A 453 -24.81 -18.18 -9.10
C ARG A 453 -25.98 -19.16 -9.15
N TRP A 454 -26.73 -19.21 -8.07
CA TRP A 454 -27.89 -20.08 -7.88
C TRP A 454 -29.07 -19.25 -7.40
N LYS A 455 -30.29 -19.73 -7.63
CA LYS A 455 -31.52 -19.10 -7.13
C LYS A 455 -32.56 -20.18 -6.80
N PHE A 456 -33.52 -19.82 -5.96
CA PHE A 456 -34.73 -20.62 -5.80
C PHE A 456 -35.73 -20.25 -6.91
N ASP A 457 -36.34 -21.25 -7.55
CA ASP A 457 -37.45 -21.03 -8.47
C ASP A 457 -38.78 -20.82 -7.73
N GLU A 458 -39.87 -20.60 -8.47
CA GLU A 458 -41.22 -20.41 -7.92
C GLU A 458 -41.75 -21.64 -7.14
N HIS A 459 -41.15 -22.81 -7.36
CA HIS A 459 -41.49 -24.06 -6.68
C HIS A 459 -40.56 -24.37 -5.49
N GLY A 460 -39.61 -23.48 -5.18
CA GLY A 460 -38.67 -23.65 -4.09
C GLY A 460 -37.52 -24.63 -4.39
N LYS A 461 -37.28 -24.95 -5.66
CA LYS A 461 -36.13 -25.76 -6.11
C LYS A 461 -34.94 -24.87 -6.44
N VAL A 462 -33.75 -25.34 -6.09
CA VAL A 462 -32.49 -24.64 -6.38
C VAL A 462 -32.12 -24.87 -7.83
N ILE A 463 -31.99 -23.79 -8.60
CA ILE A 463 -31.60 -23.81 -10.02
C ILE A 463 -30.41 -22.88 -10.24
N LEU A 464 -29.60 -23.21 -11.25
CA LEU A 464 -28.50 -22.34 -11.68
C LEU A 464 -29.10 -21.01 -12.16
N ALA A 465 -28.59 -19.88 -11.65
CA ALA A 465 -29.12 -18.56 -12.00
C ALA A 465 -28.84 -18.21 -13.48
N GLN A 466 -27.78 -18.81 -14.05
CA GLN A 466 -27.49 -18.82 -15.48
C GLN A 466 -27.79 -20.23 -16.03
N PRO A 467 -28.91 -20.49 -16.71
CA PRO A 467 -29.15 -21.80 -17.32
C PRO A 467 -28.07 -22.12 -18.37
N PHE A 468 -27.87 -23.41 -18.68
CA PHE A 468 -27.30 -23.79 -19.97
C PHE A 468 -28.22 -23.19 -21.03
N ASP A 469 -27.76 -22.20 -21.78
CA ASP A 469 -28.39 -21.96 -23.06
C ASP A 469 -28.08 -23.21 -23.93
N ASP A 470 -29.06 -23.69 -24.71
CA ASP A 470 -28.89 -24.90 -25.51
C ASP A 470 -27.68 -24.79 -26.48
N ASP A 471 -27.30 -23.57 -26.81
CA ASP A 471 -26.12 -23.21 -27.61
C ASP A 471 -24.79 -23.21 -26.83
N GLU A 472 -24.79 -23.49 -25.52
CA GLU A 472 -23.59 -23.70 -24.68
C GLU A 472 -23.31 -25.19 -24.38
N LYS A 473 -24.25 -26.09 -24.70
CA LYS A 473 -24.03 -27.54 -24.53
C LYS A 473 -22.97 -28.02 -25.52
N PHE A 474 -21.73 -28.14 -25.08
CA PHE A 474 -20.60 -28.61 -25.89
C PHE A 474 -20.65 -30.11 -26.20
N TRP A 475 -21.78 -30.77 -25.94
CA TRP A 475 -22.07 -32.14 -26.36
C TRP A 475 -23.51 -32.23 -26.87
N ARG A 476 -23.76 -33.20 -27.74
CA ARG A 476 -25.12 -33.62 -28.13
C ARG A 476 -25.28 -35.12 -27.90
N GLU A 477 -26.49 -35.51 -27.51
CA GLU A 477 -26.87 -36.91 -27.36
C GLU A 477 -27.32 -37.43 -28.73
N VAL A 478 -26.68 -38.49 -29.23
CA VAL A 478 -27.01 -39.14 -30.50
C VAL A 478 -27.41 -40.57 -30.22
N THR A 479 -28.65 -40.90 -30.58
CA THR A 479 -29.15 -42.26 -30.54
C THR A 479 -28.55 -43.07 -31.69
N LYS A 480 -27.84 -44.15 -31.38
CA LYS A 480 -27.36 -45.14 -32.34
C LYS A 480 -27.97 -46.50 -32.05
N TYR A 481 -28.19 -47.28 -33.11
CA TYR A 481 -28.69 -48.65 -33.01
C TYR A 481 -27.55 -49.62 -33.26
N ASP A 482 -27.43 -50.64 -32.41
CA ASP A 482 -26.48 -51.74 -32.65
C ASP A 482 -26.97 -52.65 -33.80
N ARG A 483 -26.14 -53.65 -34.17
CA ARG A 483 -26.50 -54.64 -35.21
C ARG A 483 -27.72 -55.50 -34.86
N SER A 484 -28.16 -55.47 -33.61
CA SER A 484 -29.30 -56.18 -33.04
C SER A 484 -30.51 -55.26 -32.81
N GLN A 485 -30.49 -54.02 -33.32
CA GLN A 485 -31.51 -52.98 -33.12
C GLN A 485 -31.69 -52.48 -31.68
N ASN A 486 -30.75 -52.71 -30.77
CA ASN A 486 -30.79 -52.10 -29.44
C ASN A 486 -30.36 -50.64 -29.50
N GLU A 487 -31.08 -49.79 -28.79
CA GLU A 487 -30.82 -48.37 -28.67
C GLU A 487 -29.64 -48.10 -27.72
N ARG A 488 -28.65 -47.32 -28.17
CA ARG A 488 -27.53 -46.83 -27.37
C ARG A 488 -27.37 -45.33 -27.58
N ILE A 489 -27.31 -44.57 -26.49
CA ILE A 489 -27.00 -43.14 -26.51
C ILE A 489 -25.47 -42.98 -26.56
N GLU A 490 -24.98 -42.25 -27.55
CA GLU A 490 -23.59 -41.81 -27.65
C GLU A 490 -23.51 -40.29 -27.56
N TYR A 491 -22.43 -39.78 -26.96
CA TYR A 491 -22.23 -38.34 -26.80
C TYR A 491 -21.22 -37.86 -27.85
N GLU A 492 -21.61 -36.86 -28.63
CA GLU A 492 -20.75 -36.23 -29.64
C GLU A 492 -20.40 -34.79 -29.25
N PHE A 493 -19.15 -34.39 -29.45
CA PHE A 493 -18.68 -33.06 -29.10
C PHE A 493 -19.21 -32.00 -30.09
N CYS A 494 -19.73 -30.90 -29.55
CA CYS A 494 -20.25 -29.77 -30.31
C CYS A 494 -19.25 -28.62 -30.29
N TYR A 495 -18.50 -28.44 -31.39
CA TYR A 495 -17.45 -27.43 -31.51
C TYR A 495 -17.97 -26.00 -31.34
N VAL A 496 -19.06 -25.64 -32.01
CA VAL A 496 -19.64 -24.28 -31.94
C VAL A 496 -20.07 -23.97 -30.51
N ASN A 497 -20.82 -24.87 -29.88
CA ASN A 497 -21.29 -24.68 -28.52
C ASN A 497 -20.16 -24.63 -27.50
N SER A 498 -19.06 -25.37 -27.73
CA SER A 498 -17.86 -25.28 -26.88
C SER A 498 -17.17 -23.91 -26.98
N GLN A 499 -17.21 -23.28 -28.15
CA GLN A 499 -16.69 -21.93 -28.33
C GLN A 499 -17.59 -20.91 -27.64
N ASN A 500 -18.91 -21.01 -27.82
CA ASN A 500 -19.88 -20.17 -27.12
C ASN A 500 -19.71 -20.28 -25.60
N PHE A 501 -19.62 -21.52 -25.09
CA PHE A 501 -19.40 -21.79 -23.67
C PHE A 501 -18.16 -21.08 -23.12
N LEU A 502 -17.03 -21.15 -23.83
CA LEU A 502 -15.77 -20.51 -23.42
C LEU A 502 -15.85 -18.99 -23.55
N GLN A 503 -16.41 -18.47 -24.65
CA GLN A 503 -16.53 -17.03 -24.92
C GLN A 503 -17.47 -16.32 -23.94
N ASN A 504 -18.62 -16.93 -23.63
CA ASN A 504 -19.57 -16.41 -22.64
C ASN A 504 -18.97 -16.37 -21.23
N ARG A 505 -17.89 -17.13 -21.00
CA ARG A 505 -17.09 -17.13 -19.76
C ARG A 505 -15.81 -16.29 -19.89
N GLY A 506 -15.71 -15.46 -20.93
CA GLY A 506 -14.64 -14.47 -21.09
C GLY A 506 -13.36 -15.01 -21.72
N PHE A 507 -13.32 -16.25 -22.21
CA PHE A 507 -12.17 -16.78 -22.93
C PHE A 507 -12.19 -16.33 -24.39
N GLY A 508 -11.06 -15.80 -24.87
CA GLY A 508 -10.95 -15.38 -26.25
C GLY A 508 -9.53 -15.08 -26.68
N ARG A 509 -9.41 -14.39 -27.81
CA ARG A 509 -8.12 -13.93 -28.33
C ARG A 509 -8.02 -12.41 -28.26
N LEU A 510 -6.84 -11.89 -27.98
CA LEU A 510 -6.52 -10.47 -28.11
C LEU A 510 -5.52 -10.27 -29.25
N ARG A 511 -5.75 -9.26 -30.09
CA ARG A 511 -4.79 -8.88 -31.14
C ARG A 511 -3.66 -8.06 -30.54
N ARG A 512 -2.42 -8.47 -30.80
CA ARG A 512 -1.20 -7.73 -30.44
C ARG A 512 -0.83 -6.70 -31.50
N ILE A 513 0.10 -5.79 -31.18
CA ILE A 513 0.56 -4.73 -32.11
C ILE A 513 1.25 -5.33 -33.33
N ASP A 514 1.99 -6.42 -33.15
CA ASP A 514 2.70 -7.16 -34.20
C ASP A 514 1.77 -8.00 -35.12
N LYS A 515 0.45 -7.84 -34.97
CA LYS A 515 -0.60 -8.62 -35.64
C LYS A 515 -0.62 -10.10 -35.24
N SER A 516 0.16 -10.56 -34.27
CA SER A 516 -0.08 -11.86 -33.64
C SER A 516 -1.30 -11.79 -32.71
N TYR A 517 -1.63 -12.90 -32.06
CA TYR A 517 -2.65 -12.93 -31.03
C TYR A 517 -2.15 -13.65 -29.79
N GLN A 518 -2.83 -13.38 -28.69
CA GLN A 518 -2.63 -14.05 -27.41
C GLN A 518 -3.98 -14.50 -26.87
N PHE A 519 -4.02 -15.66 -26.21
CA PHE A 519 -5.22 -16.08 -25.49
C PHE A 519 -5.37 -15.28 -24.21
N ILE A 520 -6.61 -14.85 -23.95
CA ILE A 520 -6.95 -14.09 -22.76
C ILE A 520 -8.18 -14.68 -22.08
N HIS A 521 -8.23 -14.48 -20.77
CA HIS A 521 -9.42 -14.68 -19.96
C HIS A 521 -9.83 -13.32 -19.39
N LEU A 522 -11.02 -12.86 -19.77
CA LEU A 522 -11.62 -11.62 -19.28
C LEU A 522 -12.55 -11.96 -18.12
N GLU A 523 -12.11 -11.64 -16.90
CA GLU A 523 -12.90 -11.67 -15.67
C GLU A 523 -13.04 -10.21 -15.19
N PRO A 524 -14.06 -9.46 -15.66
CA PRO A 524 -14.12 -8.02 -15.43
C PRO A 524 -13.94 -7.64 -13.94
N PRO A 525 -13.08 -6.65 -13.63
CA PRO A 525 -12.37 -5.77 -14.57
C PRO A 525 -11.00 -6.30 -15.04
N VAL A 526 -10.61 -7.52 -14.69
CA VAL A 526 -9.26 -8.05 -14.94
C VAL A 526 -9.18 -8.85 -16.26
N VAL A 527 -8.14 -8.58 -17.03
CA VAL A 527 -7.73 -9.36 -18.21
C VAL A 527 -6.48 -10.13 -17.85
N ARG A 528 -6.53 -11.45 -18.01
CA ARG A 528 -5.40 -12.34 -17.76
C ARG A 528 -4.91 -12.96 -19.06
N ALA A 529 -3.60 -12.92 -19.24
CA ALA A 529 -2.90 -13.70 -20.25
C ALA A 529 -2.98 -15.19 -19.87
N ILE A 530 -3.42 -16.04 -20.78
CA ILE A 530 -3.50 -17.48 -20.55
C ILE A 530 -2.88 -18.25 -21.71
N ASP A 531 -2.58 -19.53 -21.46
CA ASP A 531 -2.26 -20.50 -22.50
C ASP A 531 -3.51 -21.27 -22.94
N ALA A 532 -3.42 -21.94 -24.09
CA ALA A 532 -4.51 -22.79 -24.59
C ALA A 532 -4.87 -23.91 -23.59
N SER A 533 -3.91 -24.40 -22.81
CA SER A 533 -4.13 -25.38 -21.76
C SER A 533 -5.05 -24.88 -20.65
N ASP A 534 -5.04 -23.59 -20.33
CA ASP A 534 -5.84 -23.04 -19.23
C ASP A 534 -7.34 -23.04 -19.60
N ALA A 535 -7.67 -22.63 -20.82
CA ALA A 535 -9.04 -22.67 -21.35
C ALA A 535 -9.55 -24.12 -21.44
N ARG A 536 -8.68 -25.03 -21.87
CA ARG A 536 -8.97 -26.46 -21.90
C ARG A 536 -9.25 -27.00 -20.50
N ASP A 537 -8.36 -26.76 -19.54
CA ASP A 537 -8.46 -27.29 -18.19
C ASP A 537 -9.70 -26.73 -17.48
N TYR A 538 -10.08 -25.48 -17.79
CA TYR A 538 -11.36 -24.90 -17.38
C TYR A 538 -12.56 -25.72 -17.88
N LEU A 539 -12.61 -26.04 -19.19
CA LEU A 539 -13.68 -26.86 -19.75
C LEU A 539 -13.75 -28.25 -19.10
N PHE A 540 -12.61 -28.90 -18.88
CA PHE A 540 -12.55 -30.20 -18.20
C PHE A 540 -13.03 -30.15 -16.76
N GLN A 541 -12.55 -29.16 -16.00
CA GLN A 541 -13.01 -28.97 -14.62
C GLN A 541 -14.50 -28.70 -14.58
N PHE A 542 -15.02 -27.88 -15.50
CA PHE A 542 -16.45 -27.63 -15.59
C PHE A 542 -17.24 -28.92 -15.86
N ALA A 543 -16.86 -29.69 -16.88
CA ALA A 543 -17.53 -30.93 -17.24
C ALA A 543 -17.50 -31.96 -16.10
N LYS A 544 -16.38 -32.05 -15.39
CA LYS A 544 -16.20 -32.99 -14.27
C LYS A 544 -17.19 -32.76 -13.13
N HIS A 545 -17.54 -31.50 -12.88
CA HIS A 545 -18.44 -31.14 -11.78
C HIS A 545 -19.91 -31.08 -12.20
N ASN A 546 -20.20 -30.79 -13.48
CA ASN A 546 -21.55 -30.42 -13.91
C ASN A 546 -22.15 -31.34 -15.00
N CYS A 547 -21.37 -32.24 -15.60
CA CYS A 547 -21.83 -33.10 -16.70
C CYS A 547 -21.81 -34.59 -16.30
N LYS A 548 -22.56 -35.40 -17.05
CA LYS A 548 -22.57 -36.86 -16.89
C LYS A 548 -21.17 -37.46 -17.13
N THR A 549 -20.89 -38.60 -16.51
CA THR A 549 -19.58 -39.29 -16.61
C THR A 549 -19.18 -39.57 -18.06
N GLU A 550 -20.13 -39.89 -18.91
CA GLU A 550 -19.91 -40.19 -20.33
C GLU A 550 -19.43 -38.98 -21.13
N VAL A 551 -19.91 -37.78 -20.80
CA VAL A 551 -19.44 -36.52 -21.39
C VAL A 551 -17.99 -36.25 -20.98
N ASN A 552 -17.65 -36.55 -19.73
CA ASN A 552 -16.27 -36.46 -19.24
C ASN A 552 -15.36 -37.46 -19.94
N GLU A 553 -15.79 -38.71 -20.09
CA GLU A 553 -15.04 -39.72 -20.85
C GLU A 553 -14.84 -39.32 -22.32
N MET A 554 -15.87 -38.76 -22.96
CA MET A 554 -15.78 -38.24 -24.32
C MET A 554 -14.68 -37.19 -24.41
N LEU A 555 -14.69 -36.18 -23.53
CA LEU A 555 -13.67 -35.14 -23.51
C LEU A 555 -12.26 -35.72 -23.29
N ILE A 556 -12.09 -36.65 -22.34
CA ILE A 556 -10.79 -37.27 -22.03
C ILE A 556 -10.26 -38.08 -23.23
N LYS A 557 -11.13 -38.82 -23.93
CA LYS A 557 -10.75 -39.61 -25.11
C LYS A 557 -10.31 -38.72 -26.28
N GLY A 558 -10.86 -37.50 -26.39
CA GLY A 558 -10.61 -36.59 -27.50
C GLY A 558 -9.92 -35.26 -27.14
N VAL A 559 -9.14 -35.20 -26.05
CA VAL A 559 -8.51 -33.97 -25.54
C VAL A 559 -7.85 -33.13 -26.64
N SER A 560 -6.96 -33.74 -27.43
CA SER A 560 -6.24 -33.06 -28.51
C SER A 560 -7.14 -32.70 -29.69
N GLN A 561 -8.18 -33.50 -29.96
CA GLN A 561 -9.08 -33.35 -31.10
C GLN A 561 -10.14 -32.26 -30.88
N TYR A 562 -10.64 -32.12 -29.65
CA TYR A 562 -11.75 -31.23 -29.32
C TYR A 562 -11.29 -29.85 -28.86
N VAL A 563 -10.23 -29.81 -28.05
CA VAL A 563 -9.76 -28.60 -27.33
C VAL A 563 -8.24 -28.41 -27.44
N GLY A 564 -7.65 -28.86 -28.55
CA GLY A 564 -6.26 -28.55 -28.88
C GLY A 564 -6.03 -27.07 -29.23
N PRO A 565 -4.77 -26.59 -29.23
CA PRO A 565 -4.45 -25.19 -29.52
C PRO A 565 -5.01 -24.68 -30.85
N ASP A 566 -4.99 -25.53 -31.89
CA ASP A 566 -5.54 -25.19 -33.21
C ASP A 566 -7.06 -24.98 -33.18
N LYS A 567 -7.78 -25.75 -32.36
CA LYS A 567 -9.24 -25.60 -32.20
C LYS A 567 -9.59 -24.35 -31.39
N LEU A 568 -8.83 -24.09 -30.32
CA LEU A 568 -8.99 -22.89 -29.50
C LEU A 568 -8.59 -21.62 -30.27
N SER A 569 -7.72 -21.73 -31.27
CA SER A 569 -7.40 -20.62 -32.17
C SER A 569 -8.61 -20.08 -32.96
N LEU A 570 -9.76 -20.76 -32.92
CA LEU A 570 -11.01 -20.29 -33.53
C LEU A 570 -11.84 -19.38 -32.62
N LEU A 571 -11.52 -19.28 -31.32
CA LEU A 571 -12.23 -18.38 -30.39
C LEU A 571 -12.25 -16.95 -30.92
N GLU A 572 -13.32 -16.19 -30.69
CA GLU A 572 -13.43 -14.83 -31.19
C GLU A 572 -12.42 -13.88 -30.52
N PHE A 573 -12.18 -12.75 -31.21
CA PHE A 573 -11.35 -11.70 -30.64
C PHE A 573 -12.16 -10.89 -29.65
N ILE A 574 -11.69 -10.83 -28.41
CA ILE A 574 -12.22 -9.94 -27.39
C ILE A 574 -11.45 -8.62 -27.50
N GLN A 575 -12.17 -7.50 -27.42
CA GLN A 575 -11.59 -6.16 -27.36
C GLN A 575 -11.82 -5.56 -25.96
N PRO A 576 -10.89 -5.75 -25.01
CA PRO A 576 -11.02 -5.17 -23.69
C PRO A 576 -11.01 -3.64 -23.73
N ASN A 577 -11.82 -3.03 -22.88
CA ASN A 577 -11.90 -1.58 -22.70
C ASN A 577 -10.76 -1.06 -21.80
N PHE A 578 -9.54 -0.97 -22.31
CA PHE A 578 -8.43 -0.39 -21.55
C PHE A 578 -8.49 1.15 -21.53
N VAL A 579 -8.13 1.76 -20.40
CA VAL A 579 -7.97 3.22 -20.29
C VAL A 579 -6.86 3.68 -21.23
N LYS A 580 -7.15 4.70 -22.03
CA LYS A 580 -6.12 5.39 -22.80
C LYS A 580 -5.42 6.40 -21.88
N PRO A 581 -4.08 6.35 -21.73
CA PRO A 581 -3.36 7.32 -20.93
C PRO A 581 -3.65 8.75 -21.40
N ASN A 582 -3.89 9.66 -20.46
CA ASN A 582 -4.18 11.06 -20.72
C ASN A 582 -3.32 11.97 -19.84
N ARG A 583 -3.26 13.27 -20.18
CA ARG A 583 -2.35 14.23 -19.54
C ARG A 583 -2.86 14.80 -18.21
N GLU A 584 -4.02 14.36 -17.74
CA GLU A 584 -4.71 14.98 -16.60
C GLU A 584 -4.76 14.05 -15.38
N SER A 585 -4.56 12.76 -15.60
CA SER A 585 -4.78 11.75 -14.57
C SER A 585 -3.88 10.52 -14.72
N GLN A 586 -3.67 9.83 -13.60
CA GLN A 586 -2.95 8.56 -13.52
C GLN A 586 -3.71 7.60 -12.58
N TYR A 587 -3.82 6.35 -12.98
CA TYR A 587 -4.35 5.28 -12.12
C TYR A 587 -3.22 4.50 -11.45
N PHE A 588 -3.43 4.11 -10.19
CA PHE A 588 -2.68 3.05 -9.52
C PHE A 588 -3.63 1.93 -9.14
N TYR A 589 -3.31 0.69 -9.49
CA TYR A 589 -4.16 -0.47 -9.24
C TYR A 589 -3.55 -1.36 -8.14
N PHE A 590 -4.30 -1.60 -7.07
CA PHE A 590 -3.87 -2.39 -5.91
C PHE A 590 -4.79 -3.61 -5.73
N ASP A 591 -4.54 -4.44 -4.72
CA ASP A 591 -5.28 -5.69 -4.53
C ASP A 591 -6.79 -5.48 -4.42
N LYS A 592 -7.27 -4.53 -3.59
CA LYS A 592 -8.70 -4.35 -3.32
C LYS A 592 -9.32 -3.10 -3.94
N ASN A 593 -8.51 -2.14 -4.35
CA ASN A 593 -8.93 -0.81 -4.79
C ASN A 593 -7.98 -0.29 -5.87
N CYS A 594 -8.32 0.86 -6.44
CA CYS A 594 -7.44 1.65 -7.28
C CYS A 594 -7.48 3.12 -6.86
N TRP A 595 -6.41 3.86 -7.13
CA TRP A 595 -6.35 5.30 -6.91
C TRP A 595 -6.36 6.01 -8.24
N LEU A 596 -7.28 6.96 -8.39
CA LEU A 596 -7.26 7.95 -9.46
C LEU A 596 -6.57 9.20 -8.93
N VAL A 597 -5.38 9.49 -9.46
CA VAL A 597 -4.62 10.70 -9.15
C VAL A 597 -4.85 11.72 -10.24
N THR A 598 -5.34 12.89 -9.87
CA THR A 598 -5.43 14.09 -10.71
C THR A 598 -4.53 15.17 -10.13
N ARG A 599 -4.38 16.31 -10.82
CA ARG A 599 -3.63 17.45 -10.28
C ARG A 599 -4.10 17.83 -8.87
N ASP A 600 -5.43 17.88 -8.67
CA ASP A 600 -6.03 18.51 -7.49
C ASP A 600 -6.44 17.51 -6.40
N SER A 601 -6.61 16.22 -6.74
CA SER A 601 -7.08 15.21 -5.79
C SER A 601 -6.57 13.79 -6.07
N VAL A 602 -6.63 12.95 -5.03
CA VAL A 602 -6.46 11.49 -5.13
C VAL A 602 -7.75 10.85 -4.64
N SER A 603 -8.41 10.06 -5.49
CA SER A 603 -9.64 9.35 -5.18
C SER A 603 -9.38 7.86 -5.08
N GLU A 604 -9.72 7.25 -3.94
CA GLU A 604 -9.69 5.81 -3.74
C GLU A 604 -11.01 5.20 -4.20
N LEU A 605 -10.95 4.30 -5.18
CA LEU A 605 -12.10 3.69 -5.84
C LEU A 605 -12.04 2.16 -5.69
N GLY A 606 -13.16 1.53 -5.35
CA GLY A 606 -13.29 0.07 -5.47
C GLY A 606 -13.41 -0.36 -6.94
N TYR A 607 -13.02 -1.60 -7.24
CA TYR A 607 -13.07 -2.15 -8.60
C TYR A 607 -14.49 -2.22 -9.19
N GLU A 608 -15.52 -2.23 -8.34
CA GLU A 608 -16.92 -2.12 -8.74
C GLU A 608 -17.29 -0.76 -9.34
N ASN A 609 -16.47 0.27 -9.10
CA ASN A 609 -16.72 1.63 -9.59
C ASN A 609 -15.95 1.96 -10.87
N ILE A 610 -15.16 1.02 -11.41
CA ILE A 610 -14.47 1.21 -12.68
C ILE A 610 -15.19 0.48 -13.82
N THR A 611 -15.27 1.13 -14.98
CA THR A 611 -15.90 0.59 -16.20
C THR A 611 -14.89 0.09 -17.23
N HIS A 612 -13.61 0.28 -16.94
CA HIS A 612 -12.51 -0.12 -17.80
C HIS A 612 -11.87 -1.41 -17.30
N HIS A 613 -11.19 -2.10 -18.21
CA HIS A 613 -10.43 -3.29 -17.90
C HIS A 613 -8.97 -2.97 -17.60
N ILE A 614 -8.32 -3.84 -16.85
CA ILE A 614 -6.90 -3.78 -16.51
C ILE A 614 -6.24 -5.13 -16.75
N TRP A 615 -4.95 -5.14 -17.08
CA TRP A 615 -4.18 -6.37 -17.06
C TRP A 615 -3.95 -6.82 -15.62
N GLU A 616 -3.97 -8.13 -15.39
CA GLU A 616 -3.66 -8.73 -14.07
C GLU A 616 -2.33 -8.23 -13.50
N GLU A 617 -1.30 -8.09 -14.35
CA GLU A 617 0.03 -7.58 -13.99
C GLU A 617 0.05 -6.10 -13.56
N GLN A 618 -0.98 -5.32 -13.90
CA GLN A 618 -1.12 -3.94 -13.41
C GLN A 618 -1.60 -3.91 -11.95
N ARG A 619 -2.33 -4.94 -11.50
CA ARG A 619 -2.84 -5.05 -10.13
C ARG A 619 -1.71 -5.44 -9.18
N LYS A 620 -1.30 -4.51 -8.33
CA LYS A 620 -0.27 -4.75 -7.32
C LYS A 620 -0.87 -5.50 -6.13
N MET A 621 -0.28 -6.64 -5.76
CA MET A 621 -0.69 -7.43 -4.58
C MET A 621 -0.33 -6.77 -3.24
N THR A 622 0.17 -5.53 -3.27
CA THR A 622 0.47 -4.73 -2.09
C THR A 622 -0.78 -3.94 -1.70
N PRO A 623 -1.25 -4.01 -0.44
CA PRO A 623 -2.28 -3.12 0.01
C PRO A 623 -1.72 -1.68 0.05
N ALA A 624 -2.50 -0.71 -0.39
CA ALA A 624 -2.18 0.71 -0.24
C ALA A 624 -3.42 1.45 0.25
N LYS A 625 -3.22 2.39 1.18
CA LYS A 625 -4.24 3.29 1.71
C LYS A 625 -3.79 4.74 1.55
N TYR A 626 -4.64 5.55 0.92
CA TYR A 626 -4.34 6.97 0.75
C TYR A 626 -4.49 7.68 2.10
N LEU A 627 -3.52 8.54 2.45
CA LEU A 627 -3.48 9.22 3.74
C LEU A 627 -4.38 10.47 3.80
N GLY A 628 -5.03 10.83 2.70
CA GLY A 628 -5.94 12.00 2.63
C GLY A 628 -5.23 13.33 2.44
N LYS A 629 -3.89 13.39 2.56
CA LYS A 629 -3.08 14.60 2.44
C LYS A 629 -1.74 14.31 1.75
N PRO A 630 -1.16 15.27 1.01
CA PRO A 630 0.17 15.12 0.44
C PRO A 630 1.26 14.98 1.52
N LEU A 631 2.35 14.32 1.17
CA LEU A 631 3.52 14.18 2.05
C LEU A 631 4.38 15.45 2.06
N VAL A 632 4.46 16.12 0.91
CA VAL A 632 5.16 17.38 0.71
C VAL A 632 4.31 18.31 -0.15
N THR A 633 4.18 19.56 0.28
CA THR A 633 3.48 20.62 -0.46
C THR A 633 4.46 21.71 -0.81
N PHE A 634 4.53 22.10 -2.07
CA PHE A 634 5.35 23.22 -2.54
C PHE A 634 4.49 24.45 -2.78
N SER A 635 5.05 25.63 -2.52
CA SER A 635 4.51 26.93 -2.89
C SER A 635 5.63 27.81 -3.49
N ARG A 636 5.24 28.76 -4.35
CA ARG A 636 6.16 29.72 -4.97
C ARG A 636 5.92 31.11 -4.38
N GLN A 637 6.97 31.76 -3.90
CA GLN A 637 6.96 33.14 -3.39
C GLN A 637 8.14 33.91 -4.01
N ASP A 638 7.89 34.97 -4.78
CA ASP A 638 8.90 35.90 -5.32
C ASP A 638 10.16 35.22 -5.90
N ASN A 639 9.97 34.25 -6.80
CA ASN A 639 11.00 33.41 -7.43
C ASN A 639 11.74 32.40 -6.53
N THR A 640 11.34 32.25 -5.28
CA THR A 640 11.78 31.17 -4.40
C THR A 640 10.70 30.10 -4.24
N PHE A 641 11.14 28.87 -4.00
CA PHE A 641 10.26 27.76 -3.63
C PHE A 641 10.36 27.52 -2.12
N ILE A 642 9.22 27.21 -1.51
CA ILE A 642 9.11 26.78 -0.12
C ILE A 642 8.33 25.49 -0.11
N TYR A 643 8.74 24.54 0.72
CA TYR A 643 7.97 23.31 0.93
C TYR A 643 7.69 23.06 2.40
N GLU A 644 6.56 22.41 2.65
CA GLU A 644 6.16 21.94 3.97
C GLU A 644 5.96 20.42 3.94
N LEU A 645 6.45 19.74 4.98
CA LEU A 645 6.29 18.30 5.17
C LEU A 645 5.15 18.01 6.15
N SER A 646 4.29 17.06 5.79
CA SER A 646 3.35 16.49 6.76
C SER A 646 4.05 15.56 7.75
N GLU A 647 3.38 15.23 8.86
CA GLU A 647 3.91 14.24 9.83
C GLU A 647 4.18 12.87 9.20
N ALA A 648 3.40 12.50 8.19
CA ALA A 648 3.67 11.30 7.40
C ALA A 648 4.88 11.49 6.46
N GLY A 649 5.04 12.67 5.85
CA GLY A 649 6.18 12.99 5.01
C GLY A 649 7.52 12.93 5.75
N LYS A 650 7.54 13.36 7.01
CA LYS A 650 8.71 13.24 7.90
C LYS A 650 9.11 11.78 8.17
N LYS A 651 8.15 10.84 8.14
CA LYS A 651 8.38 9.40 8.36
C LYS A 651 8.71 8.61 7.09
N SER A 652 8.51 9.20 5.91
CA SER A 652 8.77 8.53 4.64
C SER A 652 10.27 8.46 4.38
N HIS A 653 10.86 7.26 4.48
CA HIS A 653 12.29 7.06 4.26
C HIS A 653 12.72 7.57 2.88
N TYR A 654 11.92 7.28 1.84
CA TYR A 654 12.27 7.66 0.48
C TYR A 654 12.18 9.19 0.25
N LEU A 655 11.20 9.87 0.85
CA LEU A 655 11.11 11.33 0.77
C LEU A 655 12.30 11.99 1.48
N GLN A 656 12.67 11.51 2.67
CA GLN A 656 13.84 11.99 3.40
C GLN A 656 15.13 11.75 2.60
N PHE A 657 15.27 10.59 1.95
CA PHE A 657 16.38 10.32 1.04
C PHE A 657 16.45 11.32 -0.14
N LEU A 658 15.31 11.66 -0.74
CA LEU A 658 15.27 12.66 -1.82
C LEU A 658 15.61 14.07 -1.31
N ILE A 659 15.23 14.42 -0.08
CA ILE A 659 15.64 15.68 0.57
C ILE A 659 17.16 15.70 0.76
N ASN A 660 17.72 14.64 1.36
CA ASN A 660 19.15 14.52 1.64
C ASN A 660 20.00 14.60 0.35
N THR A 661 19.61 13.87 -0.69
CA THR A 661 20.28 13.92 -2.01
C THR A 661 20.03 15.21 -2.80
N SER A 662 19.16 16.09 -2.31
CA SER A 662 18.94 17.44 -2.86
C SER A 662 19.64 18.53 -2.04
N ASN A 663 20.18 18.19 -0.88
CA ASN A 663 20.94 19.12 -0.05
C ASN A 663 22.41 19.18 -0.50
N PHE A 664 22.79 20.25 -1.18
CA PHE A 664 24.16 20.53 -1.62
C PHE A 664 24.98 21.33 -0.61
N THR A 665 24.34 21.88 0.42
CA THR A 665 24.96 22.69 1.47
C THR A 665 25.16 21.92 2.77
N TRP A 666 24.94 20.60 2.79
CA TRP A 666 24.98 19.75 4.00
C TRP A 666 26.29 19.80 4.81
N ARG A 667 27.40 20.26 4.21
CA ARG A 667 28.69 20.44 4.88
C ARG A 667 28.89 21.80 5.54
N LYS A 668 28.02 22.78 5.23
CA LYS A 668 28.07 24.13 5.79
C LYS A 668 27.30 24.19 7.10
N SER A 669 27.68 25.11 8.00
CA SER A 669 26.85 25.41 9.16
C SER A 669 25.60 26.21 8.74
N ALA A 670 24.57 26.24 9.59
CA ALA A 670 23.31 26.92 9.24
C ALA A 670 23.50 28.44 9.01
N GLU A 671 24.50 29.04 9.63
CA GLU A 671 24.85 30.46 9.49
C GLU A 671 25.61 30.78 8.19
N GLU A 672 26.19 29.77 7.53
CA GLU A 672 26.98 29.89 6.30
C GLU A 672 26.15 29.62 5.02
N ILE A 673 24.87 29.25 5.18
CA ILE A 673 23.97 28.92 4.07
C ILE A 673 23.26 30.19 3.62
N GLU A 674 23.57 30.62 2.40
CA GLU A 674 22.88 31.77 1.79
C GLU A 674 21.45 31.40 1.39
N PRO A 675 20.48 32.33 1.48
CA PRO A 675 19.09 32.09 1.08
C PRO A 675 18.94 31.55 -0.36
N GLU A 676 19.81 31.97 -1.28
CA GLU A 676 19.82 31.48 -2.66
C GLU A 676 20.25 30.01 -2.75
N GLU A 677 21.23 29.57 -1.96
CA GLU A 677 21.68 28.17 -1.94
C GLU A 677 20.62 27.25 -1.34
N GLU A 678 19.92 27.74 -0.32
CA GLU A 678 18.77 27.05 0.25
C GLU A 678 17.62 26.92 -0.76
N ASN A 679 17.37 27.96 -1.57
CA ASN A 679 16.42 27.88 -2.68
C ASN A 679 16.86 26.89 -3.76
N GLU A 680 18.15 26.82 -4.11
CA GLU A 680 18.70 25.83 -5.04
C GLU A 680 18.42 24.40 -4.57
N ASN A 681 18.66 24.09 -3.28
CA ASN A 681 18.36 22.78 -2.69
C ASN A 681 16.87 22.40 -2.86
N ARG A 682 15.97 23.37 -2.67
CA ARG A 682 14.52 23.18 -2.83
C ARG A 682 14.11 22.94 -4.27
N ILE A 683 14.74 23.63 -5.23
CA ILE A 683 14.53 23.39 -6.67
C ILE A 683 15.04 22.00 -7.06
N HIS A 684 16.19 21.56 -6.53
CA HIS A 684 16.69 20.20 -6.75
C HIS A 684 15.69 19.14 -6.27
N LEU A 685 15.11 19.32 -5.08
CA LEU A 685 14.10 18.41 -4.55
C LEU A 685 12.84 18.39 -5.44
N LEU A 686 12.31 19.57 -5.77
CA LEU A 686 11.12 19.69 -6.63
C LEU A 686 11.35 19.06 -8.01
N SER A 687 12.53 19.26 -8.60
CA SER A 687 12.95 18.67 -9.86
C SER A 687 12.93 17.15 -9.83
N LYS A 688 13.52 16.53 -8.78
CA LYS A 688 13.50 15.07 -8.60
C LYS A 688 12.08 14.53 -8.43
N LEU A 689 11.25 15.17 -7.61
CA LEU A 689 9.86 14.75 -7.39
C LEU A 689 9.01 14.84 -8.67
N CYS A 690 9.15 15.94 -9.43
CA CYS A 690 8.45 16.10 -10.71
C CYS A 690 8.93 15.09 -11.75
N ALA A 691 10.23 14.80 -11.82
CA ALA A 691 10.77 13.80 -12.73
C ALA A 691 10.28 12.37 -12.40
N ILE A 692 10.17 12.04 -11.11
CA ILE A 692 9.54 10.77 -10.66
C ILE A 692 8.07 10.74 -11.08
N GLY A 693 7.32 11.82 -10.89
CA GLY A 693 5.94 11.94 -11.36
C GLY A 693 5.80 11.73 -12.87
N TYR A 694 6.67 12.35 -13.66
CA TYR A 694 6.74 12.18 -15.11
C TYR A 694 7.03 10.73 -15.53
N MET A 695 7.97 10.06 -14.86
CA MET A 695 8.32 8.66 -15.17
C MET A 695 7.19 7.68 -14.85
N VAL A 696 6.44 7.93 -13.77
CA VAL A 696 5.34 7.07 -13.32
C VAL A 696 4.06 7.30 -14.12
N MET A 697 3.82 8.52 -14.56
CA MET A 697 2.67 8.84 -15.40
C MET A 697 2.76 8.05 -16.72
N GLU A 698 1.70 7.36 -17.14
CA GLU A 698 1.74 6.57 -18.38
C GLU A 698 1.68 7.45 -19.63
N ALA A 699 1.00 8.59 -19.56
CA ALA A 699 0.84 9.48 -20.69
C ALA A 699 2.18 10.03 -21.19
N LYS A 700 2.34 10.07 -22.52
CA LYS A 700 3.46 10.73 -23.19
C LYS A 700 2.95 11.92 -23.98
N ASP A 701 3.66 13.04 -23.87
CA ASP A 701 3.42 14.25 -24.63
C ASP A 701 4.64 14.53 -25.51
N ASN A 702 4.42 14.73 -26.81
CA ASN A 702 5.47 15.07 -27.76
C ASN A 702 6.21 16.37 -27.38
N ASN A 703 5.51 17.33 -26.76
CA ASN A 703 6.11 18.61 -26.38
C ASN A 703 7.01 18.51 -25.13
N VAL A 704 6.92 17.40 -24.38
CA VAL A 704 7.60 17.22 -23.08
C VAL A 704 8.45 15.93 -23.07
N ALA A 705 8.63 15.29 -24.24
CA ALA A 705 9.34 14.02 -24.37
C ALA A 705 10.83 14.15 -24.01
N ARG A 706 11.18 13.74 -22.79
CA ARG A 706 12.54 13.83 -22.22
C ARG A 706 13.01 12.50 -21.64
N ALA A 707 14.31 12.25 -21.71
CA ALA A 707 14.99 11.27 -20.89
C ALA A 707 15.42 11.91 -19.56
N VAL A 708 15.07 11.27 -18.45
CA VAL A 708 15.49 11.71 -17.11
C VAL A 708 16.88 11.16 -16.85
N ILE A 709 17.82 12.03 -16.48
CA ILE A 709 19.23 11.69 -16.30
C ILE A 709 19.66 12.04 -14.88
N GLY A 710 19.91 11.03 -14.05
CA GLY A 710 20.50 11.18 -12.73
C GLY A 710 22.03 11.24 -12.83
N MET A 711 22.61 12.35 -12.38
CA MET A 711 24.05 12.60 -12.40
C MET A 711 24.58 13.12 -11.07
N ASP A 712 25.87 12.94 -10.83
CA ASP A 712 26.53 13.48 -9.64
C ASP A 712 26.72 14.99 -9.77
N GLY A 713 26.32 15.74 -8.74
CA GLY A 713 26.29 17.21 -8.80
C GLY A 713 27.62 17.90 -8.50
N LYS A 714 28.63 17.20 -7.99
CA LYS A 714 30.02 17.69 -7.93
C LYS A 714 30.85 17.03 -9.03
N GLN A 715 31.37 17.85 -9.96
CA GLN A 715 32.54 17.46 -10.75
C GLN A 715 33.77 17.64 -9.85
N SER A 716 34.43 16.55 -9.48
CA SER A 716 35.76 16.59 -8.88
C SER A 716 36.73 17.25 -9.86
N GLU A 717 37.65 18.09 -9.37
CA GLU A 717 38.61 18.79 -10.22
C GLU A 717 39.60 17.85 -10.93
N VAL A 718 39.71 16.59 -10.53
CA VAL A 718 40.53 15.59 -11.23
C VAL A 718 39.92 14.21 -10.97
N GLY A 719 39.31 13.59 -11.99
CA GLY A 719 39.21 12.12 -12.17
C GLY A 719 38.54 11.23 -11.11
N GLU A 720 38.23 11.71 -9.91
CA GLU A 720 37.67 10.90 -8.82
C GLU A 720 36.14 10.85 -8.95
N SER A 721 35.63 9.68 -9.35
CA SER A 721 34.19 9.40 -9.40
C SER A 721 33.67 9.21 -7.97
N ASN A 722 32.83 10.13 -7.49
CA ASN A 722 32.09 9.95 -6.23
C ASN A 722 30.93 8.97 -6.47
N GLY A 723 31.23 7.68 -6.53
CA GLY A 723 30.23 6.62 -6.64
C GLY A 723 29.24 6.64 -5.46
N ARG A 724 28.07 6.01 -5.66
CA ARG A 724 27.05 5.75 -4.61
C ARG A 724 26.25 6.95 -4.06
N SER A 725 26.11 8.02 -4.83
CA SER A 725 25.18 9.15 -4.56
C SER A 725 23.69 8.79 -4.49
N GLY A 726 23.31 7.54 -4.77
CA GLY A 726 21.92 7.06 -4.72
C GLY A 726 21.12 7.24 -6.02
N LYS A 727 21.71 7.75 -7.10
CA LYS A 727 21.05 7.89 -8.43
C LYS A 727 20.41 6.59 -8.94
N SER A 728 21.06 5.43 -8.79
CA SER A 728 20.51 4.15 -9.23
C SER A 728 19.30 3.71 -8.39
N LEU A 729 19.13 4.22 -7.16
CA LEU A 729 17.97 3.90 -6.31
C LEU A 729 16.65 4.44 -6.88
N VAL A 730 16.68 5.47 -7.74
CA VAL A 730 15.49 5.93 -8.46
C VAL A 730 15.07 4.92 -9.52
N GLY A 731 16.04 4.37 -10.26
CA GLY A 731 15.77 3.30 -11.22
C GLY A 731 15.29 2.02 -10.54
N GLU A 732 15.86 1.66 -9.41
CA GLU A 732 15.40 0.51 -8.60
C GLU A 732 13.99 0.72 -8.02
N LEU A 733 13.63 1.94 -7.60
CA LEU A 733 12.23 2.24 -7.23
C LEU A 733 11.30 1.93 -8.40
N MET A 734 11.63 2.42 -9.61
CA MET A 734 10.81 2.23 -10.81
C MET A 734 10.59 0.75 -11.12
N ARG A 735 11.65 -0.07 -11.02
CA ARG A 735 11.57 -1.53 -11.23
C ARG A 735 10.59 -2.23 -10.29
N ASN A 736 10.39 -1.70 -9.08
CA ASN A 736 9.44 -2.26 -8.12
C ASN A 736 7.99 -1.83 -8.39
N ILE A 737 7.76 -0.69 -9.04
CA ILE A 737 6.42 -0.10 -9.18
C ILE A 737 5.82 -0.24 -10.59
N ILE A 738 6.64 -0.20 -11.64
CA ILE A 738 6.19 -0.27 -13.05
C ILE A 738 7.05 -1.25 -13.87
N PRO A 739 6.49 -1.89 -14.91
CA PRO A 739 7.25 -2.74 -15.82
C PRO A 739 8.42 -1.98 -16.45
N THR A 740 9.65 -2.38 -16.10
CA THR A 740 10.88 -1.67 -16.46
C THR A 740 11.87 -2.62 -17.11
N ALA A 741 12.39 -2.26 -18.30
CA ALA A 741 13.50 -2.96 -18.94
C ALA A 741 14.83 -2.38 -18.42
N TYR A 742 15.69 -3.25 -17.86
CA TYR A 742 16.98 -2.86 -17.32
C TYR A 742 18.10 -3.09 -18.33
N ILE A 743 18.95 -2.10 -18.54
CA ILE A 743 20.07 -2.17 -19.48
C ILE A 743 21.37 -1.73 -18.77
N PRO A 744 22.42 -2.57 -18.76
CA PRO A 744 23.72 -2.20 -18.20
C PRO A 744 24.46 -1.23 -19.15
N GLY A 745 24.71 0.00 -18.68
CA GLY A 745 25.32 1.09 -19.45
C GLY A 745 26.85 1.00 -19.61
N LYS A 746 27.53 0.09 -18.90
CA LYS A 746 29.00 -0.13 -19.00
C LYS A 746 29.44 -0.92 -20.23
N ARG A 747 28.53 -1.37 -21.09
CA ARG A 747 28.85 -2.12 -22.31
C ARG A 747 29.40 -1.19 -23.39
N SER A 748 30.61 -1.48 -23.87
CA SER A 748 31.27 -0.71 -24.94
C SER A 748 30.61 -0.88 -26.31
N ASP A 749 29.88 -1.98 -26.53
CA ASP A 749 29.20 -2.36 -27.76
C ASP A 749 27.72 -1.96 -27.79
N LEU A 750 27.21 -1.26 -26.78
CA LEU A 750 25.79 -0.91 -26.63
C LEU A 750 25.20 -0.22 -27.88
N PHE A 751 26.00 0.61 -28.55
CA PHE A 751 25.58 1.34 -29.76
C PHE A 751 25.60 0.51 -31.04
N ASN A 752 26.31 -0.63 -31.03
CA ASN A 752 26.45 -1.52 -32.17
C ASN A 752 25.54 -2.76 -32.05
N ASP A 753 24.98 -3.02 -30.87
CA ASP A 753 24.09 -4.16 -30.63
C ASP A 753 22.69 -3.90 -31.22
N GLN A 754 22.37 -4.62 -32.31
CA GLN A 754 21.05 -4.56 -32.95
C GLN A 754 19.92 -5.09 -32.05
N PHE A 755 20.25 -5.83 -30.98
CA PHE A 755 19.32 -6.44 -30.04
C PHE A 755 19.32 -5.74 -28.67
N VAL A 756 19.88 -4.53 -28.55
CA VAL A 756 19.93 -3.76 -27.30
C VAL A 756 18.55 -3.58 -26.64
N TRP A 757 17.48 -3.56 -27.44
CA TRP A 757 16.10 -3.38 -26.98
C TRP A 757 15.33 -4.69 -26.81
N ASN A 758 15.97 -5.86 -26.90
CA ASN A 758 15.31 -7.18 -26.92
C ASN A 758 14.38 -7.43 -25.72
N ASP A 759 14.68 -6.83 -24.56
CA ASP A 759 13.89 -7.03 -23.34
C ASP A 759 12.68 -6.07 -23.22
N ILE A 760 12.54 -5.13 -24.17
CA ILE A 760 11.36 -4.26 -24.24
C ILE A 760 10.19 -5.07 -24.80
N GLN A 761 9.07 -5.08 -24.08
CA GLN A 761 7.81 -5.70 -24.48
C GLN A 761 6.70 -4.65 -24.63
N GLU A 762 5.52 -5.02 -25.17
CA GLU A 762 4.40 -4.08 -25.36
C GLU A 762 3.89 -3.45 -24.04
N ASN A 763 4.09 -4.12 -22.91
CA ASN A 763 3.69 -3.65 -21.58
C ASN A 763 4.81 -2.84 -20.86
N THR A 764 6.02 -2.74 -21.42
CA THR A 764 7.14 -2.03 -20.81
C THR A 764 6.88 -0.54 -20.76
N LYS A 765 6.97 0.06 -19.56
CA LYS A 765 6.65 1.49 -19.33
C LYS A 765 7.89 2.36 -19.19
N LEU A 766 8.99 1.79 -18.70
CA LEU A 766 10.26 2.50 -18.51
C LEU A 766 11.45 1.65 -19.00
N VAL A 767 12.45 2.32 -19.55
CA VAL A 767 13.80 1.77 -19.77
C VAL A 767 14.74 2.42 -18.77
N PHE A 768 15.42 1.60 -17.98
CA PHE A 768 16.44 2.04 -17.03
C PHE A 768 17.83 1.66 -17.53
N ILE A 769 18.64 2.65 -17.90
CA ILE A 769 20.04 2.48 -18.30
C ILE A 769 20.93 2.90 -17.14
N ASP A 770 21.60 1.94 -16.52
CA ASP A 770 22.36 2.18 -15.29
C ASP A 770 23.87 2.24 -15.53
N ASP A 771 24.56 3.08 -14.77
CA ASP A 771 26.01 3.20 -14.72
C ASP A 771 26.69 3.43 -16.09
N VAL A 772 26.25 4.46 -16.81
CA VAL A 772 26.68 4.71 -18.18
C VAL A 772 28.07 5.36 -18.26
N LEU A 773 28.87 4.95 -19.26
CA LEU A 773 30.23 5.44 -19.51
C LEU A 773 30.28 6.94 -19.81
N GLN A 774 31.42 7.59 -19.52
CA GLN A 774 31.63 9.03 -19.73
C GLN A 774 31.46 9.48 -21.20
N ASN A 775 31.76 8.61 -22.16
CA ASN A 775 31.67 8.86 -23.59
C ASN A 775 30.34 8.37 -24.20
N PHE A 776 29.31 8.19 -23.38
CA PHE A 776 27.99 7.77 -23.86
C PHE A 776 27.42 8.75 -24.89
N ASN A 777 27.18 8.25 -26.11
CA ASN A 777 26.53 9.01 -27.16
C ASN A 777 25.02 9.10 -26.91
N PHE A 778 24.58 10.19 -26.28
CA PHE A 778 23.16 10.41 -25.99
C PHE A 778 22.30 10.66 -27.24
N GLU A 779 22.88 11.16 -28.34
CA GLU A 779 22.13 11.40 -29.60
C GLU A 779 21.53 10.13 -30.17
N PHE A 780 22.15 8.97 -29.90
CA PHE A 780 21.64 7.65 -30.27
C PHE A 780 20.21 7.41 -29.77
N LEU A 781 19.82 8.03 -28.66
CA LEU A 781 18.51 7.87 -28.04
C LEU A 781 17.45 8.85 -28.56
N PHE A 782 17.81 9.88 -29.34
CA PHE A 782 16.87 10.91 -29.79
C PHE A 782 15.64 10.34 -30.53
N PRO A 783 15.80 9.37 -31.46
CA PRO A 783 14.65 8.79 -32.15
C PRO A 783 13.71 8.06 -31.18
N ASN A 784 14.26 7.36 -30.18
CA ASN A 784 13.49 6.61 -29.19
C ASN A 784 12.77 7.52 -28.17
N ILE A 785 13.35 8.68 -27.85
CA ILE A 785 12.75 9.65 -26.93
C ILE A 785 11.53 10.31 -27.57
N THR A 786 11.66 10.74 -28.84
CA THR A 786 10.70 11.64 -29.51
C THR A 786 9.83 10.98 -30.59
N GLY A 787 10.09 9.73 -30.94
CA GLY A 787 9.39 9.02 -32.01
C GLY A 787 8.95 7.60 -31.64
N ASP A 788 8.57 6.84 -32.66
CA ASP A 788 8.21 5.43 -32.54
C ASP A 788 9.45 4.58 -32.23
N TRP A 789 9.28 3.53 -31.43
CA TRP A 789 10.39 2.71 -30.94
C TRP A 789 10.44 1.35 -31.63
N SER A 790 11.44 1.15 -32.47
CA SER A 790 11.71 -0.15 -33.10
C SER A 790 12.49 -1.09 -32.19
N VAL A 791 12.02 -2.33 -32.04
CA VAL A 791 12.65 -3.40 -31.27
C VAL A 791 12.93 -4.60 -32.18
N ASN A 792 14.17 -5.08 -32.18
CA ASN A 792 14.56 -6.32 -32.85
C ASN A 792 14.70 -7.42 -31.81
N TYR A 793 13.87 -8.46 -31.89
CA TYR A 793 13.97 -9.62 -31.01
C TYR A 793 14.89 -10.69 -31.58
N LYS A 794 15.70 -11.30 -30.72
CA LYS A 794 16.59 -12.39 -31.14
C LYS A 794 15.76 -13.62 -31.56
N GLY A 795 15.86 -13.99 -32.83
CA GLY A 795 15.06 -15.09 -33.41
C GLY A 795 13.58 -14.75 -33.65
N GLY A 796 13.18 -13.50 -33.41
CA GLY A 796 11.81 -13.00 -33.60
C GLY A 796 11.69 -12.00 -34.75
N ARG A 797 10.48 -11.47 -34.95
CA ARG A 797 10.23 -10.39 -35.91
C ARG A 797 10.52 -9.04 -35.28
N ARG A 798 10.94 -8.06 -36.08
CA ARG A 798 11.03 -6.65 -35.65
C ARG A 798 9.63 -6.09 -35.39
N ILE A 799 9.45 -5.44 -34.24
CA ILE A 799 8.20 -4.77 -33.85
C ILE A 799 8.48 -3.28 -33.68
N THR A 800 7.51 -2.42 -34.01
CA THR A 800 7.60 -0.97 -33.77
C THR A 800 6.48 -0.56 -32.83
N LEU A 801 6.85 -0.06 -31.65
CA LEU A 801 5.93 0.49 -30.66
C LEU A 801 5.61 1.95 -31.01
N PRO A 802 4.33 2.33 -31.17
CA PRO A 802 3.97 3.73 -31.38
C PRO A 802 4.43 4.62 -30.23
N PHE A 803 4.77 5.88 -30.49
CA PHE A 803 5.25 6.84 -29.48
C PHE A 803 4.42 6.83 -28.20
N ALA A 804 3.09 6.88 -28.32
CA ALA A 804 2.16 6.91 -27.17
C ALA A 804 2.21 5.66 -26.27
N ARG A 805 2.71 4.52 -26.80
CA ARG A 805 2.87 3.24 -26.06
C ARG A 805 4.33 2.90 -25.77
N SER A 806 5.28 3.61 -26.38
CA SER A 806 6.71 3.40 -26.15
C SER A 806 7.11 3.82 -24.73
N PRO A 807 8.13 3.20 -24.13
CA PRO A 807 8.54 3.51 -22.76
C PRO A 807 9.17 4.90 -22.63
N LYS A 808 9.24 5.39 -21.39
CA LYS A 808 10.11 6.53 -20.99
C LYS A 808 11.51 6.03 -20.64
N MET A 809 12.47 6.94 -20.46
CA MET A 809 13.86 6.58 -20.13
C MET A 809 14.32 7.22 -18.82
N TYR A 810 14.98 6.42 -17.99
CA TYR A 810 15.82 6.88 -16.89
C TYR A 810 17.27 6.43 -17.11
N ILE A 811 18.20 7.35 -16.96
CA ILE A 811 19.63 7.12 -17.17
C ILE A 811 20.39 7.52 -15.91
N ALA A 812 21.17 6.63 -15.32
CA ALA A 812 22.04 6.95 -14.18
C ALA A 812 23.51 6.95 -14.61
N THR A 813 24.24 8.03 -14.34
CA THR A 813 25.65 8.15 -14.71
C THR A 813 26.45 8.88 -13.64
N ASN A 814 27.73 8.53 -13.47
CA ASN A 814 28.65 9.24 -12.57
C ASN A 814 29.23 10.52 -13.19
N HIS A 815 28.94 10.78 -14.48
CA HIS A 815 29.54 11.88 -15.23
C HIS A 815 28.48 12.72 -15.94
N ALA A 816 28.80 13.97 -16.25
CA ALA A 816 27.97 14.77 -17.14
C ALA A 816 27.99 14.16 -18.55
N ILE A 817 26.80 13.95 -19.12
CA ILE A 817 26.65 13.54 -20.52
C ILE A 817 27.11 14.70 -21.41
N ARG A 818 27.96 14.40 -22.40
CA ARG A 818 28.48 15.39 -23.35
C ARG A 818 27.41 15.72 -24.40
N GLY A 819 27.24 17.01 -24.70
CA GLY A 819 26.30 17.52 -25.69
C GLY A 819 25.83 18.93 -25.33
N SER A 820 25.76 19.83 -26.31
CA SER A 820 25.28 21.21 -26.14
C SER A 820 24.37 21.62 -27.30
N GLY A 821 23.45 22.55 -27.04
CA GLY A 821 22.48 23.05 -28.02
C GLY A 821 21.02 22.69 -27.71
N SER A 822 20.09 23.36 -28.40
CA SER A 822 18.64 23.24 -28.16
C SER A 822 18.11 21.80 -28.28
N SER A 823 18.63 21.03 -29.24
CA SER A 823 18.24 19.64 -29.44
C SER A 823 18.52 18.72 -28.24
N TYR A 824 19.54 19.03 -27.44
CA TYR A 824 19.86 18.31 -26.21
C TYR A 824 18.99 18.82 -25.05
N THR A 825 18.89 20.13 -24.87
CA THR A 825 18.14 20.74 -23.75
C THR A 825 16.66 20.39 -23.77
N ASP A 826 16.07 20.16 -24.95
CA ASP A 826 14.65 19.78 -25.08
C ASP A 826 14.38 18.29 -24.79
N ARG A 827 15.41 17.44 -24.87
CA ARG A 827 15.31 15.98 -24.71
C ARG A 827 15.92 15.47 -23.41
N GLN A 828 16.57 16.34 -22.64
CA GLN A 828 17.18 16.01 -21.35
C GLN A 828 16.41 16.62 -20.18
N TRP A 829 16.27 15.84 -19.11
CA TRP A 829 15.90 16.34 -17.80
C TRP A 829 16.97 15.92 -16.80
N LEU A 830 17.86 16.85 -16.47
CA LEU A 830 19.02 16.57 -15.63
C LEU A 830 18.64 16.67 -14.15
N LEU A 831 18.92 15.59 -13.42
CA LEU A 831 18.77 15.51 -11.97
C LEU A 831 20.15 15.42 -11.34
N ALA A 832 20.55 16.46 -10.63
CA ALA A 832 21.78 16.46 -9.85
C ALA A 832 21.53 15.81 -8.47
N PHE A 833 22.40 14.89 -8.08
CA PHE A 833 22.45 14.29 -6.75
C PHE A 833 23.64 14.86 -5.97
N SER A 834 23.40 15.28 -4.74
CA SER A 834 24.46 15.70 -3.83
C SER A 834 25.29 14.49 -3.39
N ASP A 835 26.49 14.77 -2.88
CA ASP A 835 27.40 13.76 -2.32
C ASP A 835 27.13 13.47 -0.84
N PHE A 836 25.92 13.81 -0.36
CA PHE A 836 25.45 13.49 0.99
C PHE A 836 25.58 11.99 1.27
N TYR A 837 25.14 11.17 0.31
CA TYR A 837 25.46 9.76 0.28
C TYR A 837 26.67 9.50 -0.61
N ASN A 838 27.57 8.64 -0.15
CA ASN A 838 28.83 8.32 -0.80
C ASN A 838 29.33 6.94 -0.32
N ASP A 839 30.58 6.61 -0.60
CA ASP A 839 31.15 5.32 -0.21
C ASP A 839 31.24 5.09 1.30
N THR A 840 31.29 6.18 2.09
CA THR A 840 31.42 6.15 3.55
C THR A 840 30.11 6.38 4.30
N HIS A 841 29.16 7.12 3.72
CA HIS A 841 27.84 7.40 4.31
C HIS A 841 26.74 6.92 3.36
N LYS A 842 26.03 5.85 3.71
CA LYS A 842 25.03 5.19 2.87
C LYS A 842 23.62 5.42 3.42
N PRO A 843 22.57 5.30 2.59
CA PRO A 843 21.20 5.42 3.07
C PRO A 843 20.85 4.47 4.22
N VAL A 844 21.42 3.26 4.23
CA VAL A 844 21.21 2.30 5.33
C VAL A 844 21.69 2.83 6.69
N ASP A 845 22.68 3.73 6.70
CA ASP A 845 23.23 4.30 7.93
C ASP A 845 22.23 5.29 8.58
N ASP A 846 21.45 6.01 7.76
CA ASP A 846 20.41 6.94 8.23
C ASP A 846 19.09 6.24 8.58
N PHE A 847 18.70 5.25 7.76
CA PHE A 847 17.37 4.64 7.85
C PHE A 847 17.37 3.28 8.58
N GLY A 848 18.54 2.69 8.84
CA GLY A 848 18.70 1.40 9.51
C GLY A 848 18.19 0.18 8.73
N VAL A 849 17.74 0.37 7.49
CA VAL A 849 17.16 -0.66 6.63
C VAL A 849 17.55 -0.45 5.17
N LEU A 850 17.65 -1.54 4.42
CA LEU A 850 17.81 -1.50 2.97
C LEU A 850 16.48 -1.12 2.29
N PHE A 851 16.55 -0.16 1.37
CA PHE A 851 15.37 0.27 0.60
C PHE A 851 14.79 -0.87 -0.22
N PHE A 852 13.46 -0.89 -0.33
CA PHE A 852 12.63 -1.84 -1.08
C PHE A 852 12.62 -3.29 -0.56
N SER A 853 13.77 -3.83 -0.16
CA SER A 853 13.91 -5.23 0.29
C SER A 853 13.57 -5.44 1.77
N GLU A 854 13.81 -4.45 2.62
CA GLU A 854 13.55 -4.52 4.07
C GLU A 854 12.43 -3.58 4.54
N TRP A 855 11.78 -2.88 3.60
CA TRP A 855 10.63 -2.04 3.91
C TRP A 855 9.42 -2.86 4.34
N ASP A 856 8.78 -2.40 5.40
CA ASP A 856 7.52 -2.93 5.86
C ASP A 856 6.34 -2.32 5.09
N PHE A 857 5.13 -2.72 5.48
CA PHE A 857 3.90 -2.19 4.91
C PHE A 857 3.80 -0.66 5.04
N GLU A 858 4.25 -0.07 6.15
CA GLU A 858 4.13 1.36 6.40
C GLU A 858 4.99 2.15 5.42
N GLN A 859 6.26 1.75 5.23
CA GLN A 859 7.16 2.44 4.29
C GLN A 859 6.72 2.27 2.83
N TRP A 860 6.22 1.10 2.44
CA TRP A 860 5.62 0.92 1.11
C TRP A 860 4.39 1.80 0.92
N ASN A 861 3.50 1.89 1.92
CA ASN A 861 2.33 2.74 1.85
C ASN A 861 2.69 4.23 1.74
N LEU A 862 3.68 4.68 2.52
CA LEU A 862 4.23 6.04 2.43
C LEU A 862 4.84 6.29 1.05
N THR A 863 5.54 5.32 0.48
CA THR A 863 6.11 5.44 -0.87
C THR A 863 5.02 5.55 -1.94
N TRP A 864 3.93 4.78 -1.87
CA TRP A 864 2.80 4.94 -2.80
C TRP A 864 2.11 6.30 -2.67
N ASN A 865 1.96 6.82 -1.45
CA ASN A 865 1.46 8.18 -1.23
C ASN A 865 2.44 9.24 -1.77
N LEU A 866 3.75 9.02 -1.65
CA LEU A 866 4.77 9.86 -2.25
C LEU A 866 4.65 9.87 -3.78
N LEU A 867 4.48 8.69 -4.40
CA LEU A 867 4.33 8.58 -5.86
C LEU A 867 3.08 9.32 -6.37
N ALA A 868 1.95 9.19 -5.67
CA ALA A 868 0.76 9.99 -5.97
C ALA A 868 1.06 11.49 -5.85
N ASN A 869 1.73 11.91 -4.78
CA ASN A 869 2.15 13.30 -4.58
C ASN A 869 3.12 13.79 -5.68
N CYS A 870 4.05 12.95 -6.15
CA CYS A 870 4.95 13.26 -7.26
C CYS A 870 4.19 13.48 -8.58
N VAL A 871 3.17 12.67 -8.86
CA VAL A 871 2.29 12.88 -10.03
C VAL A 871 1.56 14.22 -9.90
N GLN A 872 1.00 14.55 -8.73
CA GLN A 872 0.36 15.86 -8.50
C GLN A 872 1.33 17.02 -8.70
N LEU A 873 2.55 16.92 -8.17
CA LEU A 873 3.58 17.94 -8.34
C LEU A 873 3.97 18.11 -9.80
N TYR A 874 4.14 17.01 -10.56
CA TYR A 874 4.41 17.08 -12.00
C TYR A 874 3.25 17.73 -12.77
N LEU A 875 2.00 17.38 -12.47
CA LEU A 875 0.83 18.00 -13.09
C LEU A 875 0.68 19.49 -12.74
N THR A 876 1.27 19.93 -11.63
CA THR A 876 1.22 21.33 -11.16
C THR A 876 2.36 22.16 -11.73
N TYR A 877 3.59 21.66 -11.67
CA TYR A 877 4.81 22.41 -11.97
C TYR A 877 5.45 22.04 -13.32
N GLY A 878 5.07 20.90 -13.91
CA GLY A 878 5.62 20.42 -15.16
C GLY A 878 7.11 20.05 -15.05
N VAL A 879 7.88 20.40 -16.08
CA VAL A 879 9.33 20.18 -16.09
C VAL A 879 10.01 21.27 -15.29
N VAL A 880 10.62 20.89 -14.17
CA VAL A 880 11.45 21.77 -13.34
C VAL A 880 12.90 21.39 -13.56
N GLN A 881 13.67 22.25 -14.24
CA GLN A 881 15.10 22.03 -14.40
C GLN A 881 15.84 22.42 -13.11
N ALA A 882 16.78 21.57 -12.70
CA ALA A 882 17.68 21.90 -11.61
C ALA A 882 18.56 23.12 -12.01
N PRO A 883 18.95 23.98 -11.06
CA PRO A 883 19.81 25.13 -11.34
C PRO A 883 21.20 24.64 -11.79
N GLY A 884 21.40 24.57 -13.11
CA GLY A 884 22.68 24.20 -13.74
C GLY A 884 23.60 25.39 -14.01
N GLU A 885 23.11 26.62 -13.85
CA GLU A 885 23.81 27.83 -14.31
C GLU A 885 25.08 28.17 -13.51
N ARG A 886 25.17 27.77 -12.23
CA ARG A 886 26.41 27.91 -11.46
C ARG A 886 27.53 26.97 -11.92
N LEU A 887 27.24 25.90 -12.65
CA LEU A 887 28.26 24.96 -13.15
C LEU A 887 28.97 25.49 -14.40
N GLU A 888 28.26 26.20 -15.28
CA GLU A 888 28.88 26.96 -16.37
C GLU A 888 29.66 28.15 -15.84
N GLN A 889 29.13 28.91 -14.88
CA GLN A 889 29.88 30.01 -14.24
C GLN A 889 31.11 29.50 -13.46
N ARG A 890 31.03 28.33 -12.81
CA ARG A 890 32.19 27.69 -12.14
C ARG A 890 33.21 27.14 -13.14
N LYS A 891 32.77 26.52 -14.25
CA LYS A 891 33.66 26.13 -15.36
C LYS A 891 34.34 27.33 -15.99
N LEU A 892 33.59 28.41 -16.26
CA LEU A 892 34.12 29.67 -16.76
C LEU A 892 35.17 30.23 -15.79
N ARG A 893 34.87 30.24 -14.48
CA ARG A 893 35.79 30.67 -13.41
C ARG A 893 37.07 29.82 -13.36
N GLN A 894 36.95 28.50 -13.49
CA GLN A 894 38.08 27.57 -13.52
C GLN A 894 38.92 27.71 -14.80
N GLU A 895 38.29 27.88 -15.97
CA GLU A 895 38.99 28.11 -17.24
C GLU A 895 39.69 29.48 -17.27
N MET A 896 39.10 30.53 -16.70
CA MET A 896 39.72 31.84 -16.52
C MET A 896 40.92 31.76 -15.56
N GLY A 897 40.72 31.13 -14.40
CA GLY A 897 41.70 31.02 -13.31
C GLY A 897 41.61 32.19 -12.34
N GLU A 898 41.64 31.91 -11.03
CA GLU A 898 41.46 32.90 -9.96
C GLU A 898 42.44 34.07 -10.07
N THR A 899 43.70 33.82 -10.42
CA THR A 899 44.72 34.86 -10.57
C THR A 899 44.36 35.92 -11.62
N LEU A 900 43.73 35.51 -12.74
CA LEU A 900 43.31 36.45 -13.79
C LEU A 900 42.09 37.27 -13.33
N ILE A 901 41.19 36.65 -12.57
CA ILE A 901 40.00 37.31 -12.04
C ILE A 901 40.39 38.35 -11.01
N SER A 902 41.22 37.99 -10.02
CA SER A 902 41.67 38.91 -8.98
C SER A 902 42.45 40.09 -9.58
N TRP A 903 43.35 39.82 -10.52
CA TRP A 903 44.08 40.87 -11.23
C TRP A 903 43.14 41.78 -12.00
N ALA A 904 42.21 41.22 -12.79
CA ALA A 904 41.33 42.03 -13.63
C ALA A 904 40.32 42.83 -12.79
N ASP A 905 39.84 42.28 -11.67
CA ASP A 905 38.97 43.00 -10.73
C ASP A 905 39.67 44.19 -10.08
N GLU A 906 40.94 44.04 -9.74
CA GLU A 906 41.76 45.14 -9.22
C GLU A 906 42.09 46.16 -10.31
N TYR A 907 42.55 45.69 -11.48
CA TYR A 907 43.00 46.54 -12.59
C TYR A 907 41.86 47.34 -13.23
N PHE A 908 40.64 46.80 -13.29
CA PHE A 908 39.46 47.47 -13.84
C PHE A 908 38.51 47.99 -12.75
N SER A 909 39.00 48.14 -11.50
CA SER A 909 38.24 48.76 -10.42
C SER A 909 38.14 50.29 -10.55
N GLY A 910 39.14 50.92 -11.18
CA GLY A 910 39.17 52.35 -11.47
C GLY A 910 38.52 52.70 -12.81
N GLU A 911 37.83 53.83 -12.88
CA GLU A 911 37.21 54.33 -14.13
C GLU A 911 38.25 54.66 -15.21
N GLU A 912 39.51 54.89 -14.83
CA GLU A 912 40.63 55.18 -15.73
C GLU A 912 41.00 54.04 -16.70
N HIS A 913 40.56 52.81 -16.43
CA HIS A 913 40.85 51.63 -17.23
C HIS A 913 39.62 51.09 -17.98
N LEU A 914 38.43 51.67 -17.75
CA LEU A 914 37.19 51.31 -18.42
C LEU A 914 36.94 52.21 -19.62
N ASN A 915 36.37 51.67 -20.71
CA ASN A 915 36.12 52.36 -21.98
C ASN A 915 37.36 52.96 -22.67
N VAL A 916 38.57 52.63 -22.21
CA VAL A 916 39.85 53.06 -22.81
C VAL A 916 40.40 51.95 -23.72
N ARG A 917 41.01 52.36 -24.84
CA ARG A 917 41.67 51.46 -25.80
C ARG A 917 43.08 51.12 -25.31
N LEU A 918 43.24 49.95 -24.69
CA LEU A 918 44.49 49.52 -24.04
C LEU A 918 45.26 48.51 -24.91
N PRO A 919 46.60 48.63 -25.05
CA PRO A 919 47.39 47.64 -25.78
C PRO A 919 47.35 46.27 -25.09
N ARG A 920 47.04 45.20 -25.86
CA ARG A 920 47.00 43.81 -25.35
C ARG A 920 48.31 43.41 -24.68
N LYS A 921 49.44 43.89 -25.21
CA LYS A 921 50.77 43.57 -24.68
C LYS A 921 50.93 44.10 -23.25
N ASP A 922 50.51 45.34 -23.01
CA ASP A 922 50.64 46.00 -21.70
C ASP A 922 49.73 45.33 -20.67
N LEU A 923 48.50 44.95 -21.07
CA LEU A 923 47.59 44.16 -20.22
C LEU A 923 48.17 42.79 -19.85
N TYR A 924 48.77 42.09 -20.82
CA TYR A 924 49.39 40.80 -20.57
C TYR A 924 50.64 40.91 -19.68
N ASP A 925 51.45 41.95 -19.89
CA ASP A 925 52.63 42.22 -19.07
C ASP A 925 52.22 42.61 -17.64
N ALA A 926 51.16 43.40 -17.46
CA ALA A 926 50.59 43.75 -16.15
C ALA A 926 50.06 42.51 -15.40
N PHE A 927 49.31 41.64 -16.09
CA PHE A 927 48.86 40.36 -15.54
C PHE A 927 50.05 39.46 -15.11
N CYS A 928 51.10 39.41 -15.93
CA CYS A 928 52.29 38.64 -15.60
C CYS A 928 53.15 39.26 -14.48
N GLN A 929 53.05 40.57 -14.24
CA GLN A 929 53.71 41.24 -13.10
C GLN A 929 52.96 41.00 -11.79
N TYR A 930 51.62 40.88 -11.86
CA TYR A 930 50.77 40.54 -10.73
C TYR A 930 51.11 39.16 -10.14
N ASP A 931 51.38 38.18 -11.01
CA ASP A 931 51.95 36.88 -10.62
C ASP A 931 52.94 36.38 -11.69
N ASN A 932 54.24 36.47 -11.35
CA ASN A 932 55.35 36.09 -12.22
C ASN A 932 55.31 34.61 -12.66
N GLN A 933 54.62 33.73 -11.93
CA GLN A 933 54.50 32.31 -12.31
C GLN A 933 53.61 32.10 -13.54
N GLN A 934 52.67 33.03 -13.83
CA GLN A 934 51.72 32.91 -14.93
C GLN A 934 52.37 32.92 -16.32
N ARG A 935 53.56 33.52 -16.46
CA ARG A 935 54.35 33.49 -17.72
C ARG A 935 54.65 32.05 -18.19
N LYS A 936 54.67 31.08 -17.29
CA LYS A 936 54.89 29.65 -17.59
C LYS A 936 53.61 28.91 -18.00
N PHE A 937 52.44 29.39 -17.58
CA PHE A 937 51.18 28.65 -17.66
C PHE A 937 50.15 29.26 -18.63
N VAL A 938 50.20 30.57 -18.89
CA VAL A 938 49.25 31.27 -19.74
C VAL A 938 50.01 31.95 -20.87
N SER A 939 49.85 31.46 -22.10
CA SER A 939 50.40 32.13 -23.28
C SER A 939 49.63 33.43 -23.59
N PRO A 940 50.20 34.39 -24.34
CA PRO A 940 49.48 35.58 -24.75
C PRO A 940 48.15 35.24 -25.43
N THR A 941 48.10 34.20 -26.26
CA THR A 941 46.89 33.77 -26.98
C THR A 941 45.84 33.17 -26.04
N ALA A 942 46.27 32.41 -25.04
CA ALA A 942 45.39 31.91 -23.99
C ALA A 942 44.85 33.05 -23.12
N PHE A 943 45.66 34.07 -22.82
CA PHE A 943 45.25 35.26 -22.09
C PHE A 943 44.08 35.98 -22.77
N LYS A 944 44.15 36.22 -24.09
CA LYS A 944 43.05 36.83 -24.84
C LYS A 944 41.74 36.07 -24.67
N LYS A 945 41.77 34.74 -24.82
CA LYS A 945 40.57 33.89 -24.69
C LYS A 945 39.97 34.00 -23.29
N LYS A 946 40.81 33.89 -22.25
CA LYS A 946 40.39 34.01 -20.84
C LYS A 946 39.86 35.40 -20.51
N PHE A 947 40.44 36.45 -21.09
CA PHE A 947 40.04 37.84 -20.87
C PHE A 947 38.67 38.17 -21.51
N ILE A 948 38.37 37.62 -22.69
CA ILE A 948 37.03 37.71 -23.29
C ILE A 948 35.99 37.04 -22.40
N MET A 949 36.32 35.87 -21.83
CA MET A 949 35.46 35.16 -20.88
C MET A 949 35.23 35.98 -19.61
N TYR A 950 36.25 36.69 -19.12
CA TYR A 950 36.15 37.60 -17.98
C TYR A 950 35.18 38.75 -18.25
N CYS A 951 35.28 39.39 -19.41
CA CYS A 951 34.36 40.48 -19.78
C CYS A 951 32.91 39.97 -19.81
N ALA A 952 32.67 38.83 -20.44
CA ALA A 952 31.34 38.20 -20.46
C ALA A 952 30.84 37.82 -19.06
N TRP A 953 31.74 37.35 -18.18
CA TRP A 953 31.41 36.98 -16.80
C TRP A 953 31.07 38.18 -15.92
N LYS A 954 31.77 39.32 -16.07
CA LYS A 954 31.49 40.57 -15.34
C LYS A 954 30.33 41.39 -15.90
N GLY A 955 29.76 40.99 -17.04
CA GLY A 955 28.75 41.80 -17.74
C GLY A 955 29.34 43.01 -18.49
N TYR A 956 30.65 42.99 -18.77
CA TYR A 956 31.30 43.96 -19.64
C TYR A 956 31.22 43.55 -21.11
N VAL A 957 31.25 44.53 -22.00
CA VAL A 957 31.32 44.32 -23.46
C VAL A 957 32.78 44.40 -23.89
N PHE A 958 33.32 43.29 -24.42
CA PHE A 958 34.66 43.28 -24.99
C PHE A 958 34.68 43.93 -26.37
N ASN A 959 35.52 44.96 -26.55
CA ASN A 959 35.61 45.79 -27.75
C ASN A 959 34.23 46.33 -28.20
N PRO A 960 33.58 47.19 -27.39
CA PRO A 960 32.21 47.65 -27.63
C PRO A 960 32.04 48.37 -28.98
N HIS A 961 33.07 49.05 -29.47
CA HIS A 961 33.08 49.71 -30.79
C HIS A 961 32.96 48.74 -31.99
N LYS A 962 32.99 47.42 -31.77
CA LYS A 962 32.75 46.38 -32.79
C LYS A 962 31.29 45.96 -32.88
N TYR A 963 30.44 46.50 -32.01
CA TYR A 963 29.02 46.22 -31.95
C TYR A 963 28.21 47.50 -32.19
N ASP A 964 27.04 47.35 -32.81
CA ASP A 964 26.06 48.40 -32.98
C ASP A 964 25.49 48.79 -31.60
N SER A 965 25.58 50.08 -31.26
CA SER A 965 25.17 50.63 -29.97
C SER A 965 23.65 50.60 -29.73
N ILE A 966 22.84 50.42 -30.78
CA ILE A 966 21.37 50.37 -30.72
C ILE A 966 20.88 48.93 -30.79
N THR A 967 21.43 48.13 -31.71
CA THR A 967 20.94 46.76 -31.95
C THR A 967 21.72 45.68 -31.19
N GLY A 968 22.89 45.99 -30.63
CA GLY A 968 23.77 45.05 -29.94
C GLY A 968 24.40 43.99 -30.86
N LYS A 969 24.22 44.11 -32.18
CA LYS A 969 24.75 43.15 -33.17
C LYS A 969 26.18 43.52 -33.59
N PRO A 970 27.04 42.53 -33.87
CA PRO A 970 28.40 42.80 -34.34
C PRO A 970 28.40 43.39 -35.75
N PHE A 971 29.31 44.32 -36.03
CA PHE A 971 29.46 44.92 -37.38
C PHE A 971 30.01 43.93 -38.42
N GLN A 972 30.73 42.89 -37.97
CA GLN A 972 31.32 41.87 -38.84
C GLN A 972 31.17 40.49 -38.19
N VAL A 973 30.85 39.49 -39.00
CA VAL A 973 30.79 38.08 -38.61
C VAL A 973 31.74 37.25 -39.48
N ASP A 974 32.31 36.19 -38.92
CA ASP A 974 33.15 35.25 -39.63
C ASP A 974 32.31 34.23 -40.45
N LYS A 975 33.01 33.28 -41.10
CA LYS A 975 32.38 32.25 -41.94
C LYS A 975 31.45 31.30 -41.18
N ASP A 976 31.56 31.24 -39.85
CA ASP A 976 30.73 30.42 -38.97
C ASP A 976 29.65 31.25 -38.26
N GLY A 977 29.50 32.53 -38.62
CA GLY A 977 28.51 33.45 -38.06
C GLY A 977 28.88 34.04 -36.70
N LYS A 978 30.14 33.94 -36.25
CA LYS A 978 30.61 34.53 -34.98
C LYS A 978 31.13 35.95 -35.16
N ALA A 979 30.93 36.80 -34.15
CA ALA A 979 31.37 38.19 -34.16
C ALA A 979 32.90 38.31 -34.32
N VAL A 980 33.35 39.13 -35.27
CA VAL A 980 34.76 39.52 -35.42
C VAL A 980 35.07 40.64 -34.43
N VAL A 981 35.62 40.27 -33.28
CA VAL A 981 35.88 41.19 -32.15
C VAL A 981 37.30 41.73 -32.08
N ASP A 982 38.16 41.40 -33.05
CA ASP A 982 39.57 41.82 -33.08
C ASP A 982 39.71 43.32 -33.37
N ASP A 983 40.47 44.03 -32.54
CA ASP A 983 40.89 45.42 -32.79
C ASP A 983 42.42 45.48 -32.98
N LYS A 984 42.85 45.72 -34.21
CA LYS A 984 44.26 45.77 -34.61
C LYS A 984 44.52 47.02 -35.44
N SER A 985 45.51 47.82 -35.05
CA SER A 985 46.00 48.97 -35.82
C SER A 985 47.52 49.06 -35.72
N GLY A 986 48.20 49.25 -36.85
CA GLY A 986 49.67 49.43 -36.85
C GLY A 986 50.47 48.21 -36.34
N GLY A 987 49.94 46.98 -36.47
CA GLY A 987 50.60 45.77 -35.98
C GLY A 987 50.43 45.49 -34.49
N VAL A 988 49.71 46.35 -33.77
CA VAL A 988 49.39 46.19 -32.33
C VAL A 988 47.91 45.83 -32.19
N GLU A 989 47.61 44.92 -31.26
CA GLU A 989 46.24 44.54 -30.89
C GLU A 989 45.83 45.24 -29.60
N TYR A 990 44.59 45.70 -29.55
CA TYR A 990 44.04 46.50 -28.45
C TYR A 990 42.78 45.85 -27.88
N PHE A 991 42.60 45.97 -26.57
CA PHE A 991 41.39 45.56 -25.85
C PHE A 991 40.73 46.80 -25.25
N THR A 992 39.41 46.88 -25.34
CA THR A 992 38.57 47.90 -24.73
C THR A 992 37.48 47.19 -23.93
N VAL A 993 37.32 47.54 -22.65
CA VAL A 993 36.32 46.95 -21.75
C VAL A 993 35.19 47.96 -21.56
N GLY A 994 34.01 47.67 -22.10
CA GLY A 994 32.84 48.54 -22.01
C GLY A 994 31.89 48.19 -20.87
N THR A 995 31.50 49.17 -20.07
CA THR A 995 30.41 49.04 -19.10
C THR A 995 29.08 49.20 -19.84
N GLY A 996 28.17 48.23 -19.75
CA GLY A 996 26.93 48.24 -20.53
C GLY A 996 26.08 49.51 -20.30
N ALA A 997 25.74 50.18 -21.40
CA ALA A 997 24.84 51.34 -21.58
C ALA A 997 25.34 52.73 -21.09
N GLN A 998 25.98 53.48 -21.98
CA GLN A 998 25.69 54.87 -22.41
C GLN A 998 26.71 55.29 -23.51
N PRO A 999 26.38 56.26 -24.38
CA PRO A 999 27.14 56.59 -25.58
C PRO A 999 28.45 57.32 -25.25
N ILE A 1000 29.47 57.06 -26.07
CA ILE A 1000 30.75 57.77 -26.04
C ILE A 1000 30.46 59.27 -26.29
N PRO A 1001 31.01 60.21 -25.50
CA PRO A 1001 30.95 61.63 -25.82
C PRO A 1001 31.62 61.90 -27.16
N GLU A 1002 30.94 62.63 -28.03
CA GLU A 1002 31.49 63.11 -29.31
C GLU A 1002 32.66 64.08 -29.06
N GLU A 1003 33.89 63.57 -29.04
CA GLU A 1003 35.08 64.35 -29.36
C GLU A 1003 36.04 63.48 -30.17
N ASP A 1004 35.88 63.52 -31.49
CA ASP A 1004 36.88 64.03 -32.43
C ASP A 1004 36.44 63.65 -33.85
N ASN A 1005 35.36 64.29 -34.30
CA ASN A 1005 34.87 64.13 -35.66
C ASN A 1005 35.53 65.19 -36.55
N SER A 1006 36.82 65.00 -36.83
CA SER A 1006 37.48 65.76 -37.88
C SER A 1006 38.45 64.89 -38.69
N ARG A 1007 37.89 63.99 -39.52
CA ARG A 1007 38.30 63.77 -40.92
C ARG A 1007 37.60 62.56 -41.56
N LEU A 1008 36.92 62.86 -42.68
CA LEU A 1008 36.69 62.04 -43.88
C LEU A 1008 35.25 61.55 -44.15
N ALA A 1009 34.57 62.39 -44.97
CA ALA A 1009 33.74 62.08 -46.13
C ALA A 1009 32.57 61.07 -46.03
N GLN A 1010 31.35 61.61 -46.10
CA GLN A 1010 30.14 60.92 -46.57
C GLN A 1010 30.15 60.77 -48.13
N PRO A 1011 29.09 60.23 -48.79
CA PRO A 1011 28.78 58.81 -48.92
C PRO A 1011 28.48 58.44 -50.40
N THR A 1012 28.80 57.22 -50.84
CA THR A 1012 28.19 56.70 -52.08
C THR A 1012 27.99 55.20 -52.03
N GLY A 1013 26.74 54.75 -52.22
CA GLY A 1013 26.49 53.49 -52.93
C GLY A 1013 25.60 52.46 -52.24
N LYS A 1014 24.29 52.58 -52.48
CA LYS A 1014 23.31 51.54 -52.83
C LYS A 1014 23.22 50.25 -51.99
N LEU A 1015 22.08 50.13 -51.31
CA LEU A 1015 21.32 48.88 -51.09
C LEU A 1015 21.16 48.06 -52.38
N VAL A 1016 21.54 46.78 -52.34
CA VAL A 1016 20.96 45.70 -53.15
C VAL A 1016 21.08 44.38 -52.36
N PHE A 1017 19.91 43.85 -51.98
CA PHE A 1017 19.53 42.51 -51.46
C PHE A 1017 20.34 41.80 -50.36
#